data_AF-A0A542QUY6-F1
#
_entry.id   AF-A0A542QUY6-F1
#
_cell.length_a   1.000
_cell.length_b   1.000
_cell.length_c   1.000
_cell.angle_alpha   90.00
_cell.angle_beta   90.00
_cell.angle_gamma   90.00
#
_symmetry.space_group_name_H-M   'P 1'
#
loop_
_entity.id
_entity.type
_entity.pdbx_description
1 polymer ?
#
loop_
_entity_poly.entity_id
_entity_poly.type
_entity_poly.pdbx_seq_one_letter_code
_entity_poly.pdbx_strand_id
1 'polypeptide(L)'
;MTENEKYALSPERQLTDAEKKLVWKKPSTHQVSEEEQRICKEIKRNWHRGEMKIANILLEGDAGSGKTQLAKALSANFGLPYTKVTCFADMDKSDIIGAILPVISSERLEKMEPAEQRVWKALYESDGFQSISEILMDALGITQEQAALKMKQLLKRAAENTDGEAIEYRFYPSEIVRAYQKGYLLEIQEPNVIRDAAVLMALNSALELDGSINLPTEIIRRHPDFIAVITTNRSYAGTRPLNEALRDRVQHTEKMDLPTKEIMIERVMTKTGFQDGKVLGILADVIMVLDRTARANAIKGVAGMRSFFYWADAIAGGASAKESLYHKVIYKITTDSEEIKLLEEALINHGLIASLEAAEIELKKKRKSDDAIEIRTWGDIDDTDFGKDSHGEEKGIALKKSADSDESSSRVSDDSTHMERSGLGEDGSPNYHQANPESMSEEAKQKERDFRKKLNRDAREVISDSIHKKVKLIVHRPDYDQENQQEYVRLCQGLMPIVQEIARKTLPYLKHEISSDFARNRYYGSKFQADSVAYRDYKYFAKKRPPTESPSLVVGLRVDESASMSAYGRLEAAKRAVIAVYEFCQLCQIPILIYGDTADVSRLEQMSIFAYTDFDKADANDRFRLMRIHARSNNRDGMALRIMAERLAASPQKTKLLISISDGQPKAMDDYTGSYADTDMRQTIQEYERKGVAFLAAAIGQDKDVISKIYGNERFLDITNLHEFPAKLVRIIARYL
;
A
#
# COMPACT_ATOMS: atom_id res chain seq x y z
N MET A 1 -36.53 -1.88 35.60
CA MET A 1 -36.07 -1.87 34.20
C MET A 1 -34.73 -2.56 34.13
N THR A 2 -34.51 -3.43 33.15
CA THR A 2 -33.17 -3.98 32.86
C THR A 2 -32.31 -2.90 32.20
N GLU A 3 -30.97 -2.98 32.26
CA GLU A 3 -30.10 -1.97 31.63
C GLU A 3 -30.37 -1.79 30.12
N ASN A 4 -30.77 -2.85 29.43
CA ASN A 4 -31.11 -2.82 28.01
C ASN A 4 -32.36 -1.97 27.70
N GLU A 5 -33.32 -1.85 28.63
CA GLU A 5 -34.53 -1.02 28.41
C GLU A 5 -34.24 0.48 28.46
N LYS A 6 -33.14 0.89 29.10
CA LYS A 6 -32.78 2.31 29.31
C LYS A 6 -32.50 3.07 28.02
N TYR A 7 -31.98 2.40 27.00
CA TYR A 7 -31.57 3.00 25.73
C TYR A 7 -32.40 2.56 24.52
N ALA A 8 -33.43 1.71 24.73
CA ALA A 8 -34.30 1.23 23.67
C ALA A 8 -34.86 2.38 22.82
N LEU A 9 -34.65 2.34 21.51
CA LEU A 9 -34.85 3.51 20.66
C LEU A 9 -36.32 3.69 20.23
N SER A 10 -36.96 2.61 19.80
CA SER A 10 -38.32 2.60 19.25
C SER A 10 -39.18 1.54 19.95
N PRO A 11 -39.56 1.75 21.24
CA PRO A 11 -40.19 0.73 22.09
C PRO A 11 -41.60 0.31 21.65
N GLU A 12 -42.27 1.10 20.82
CA GLU A 12 -43.59 0.80 20.25
C GLU A 12 -43.51 -0.20 19.07
N ARG A 13 -42.31 -0.44 18.52
CA ARG A 13 -42.13 -1.32 17.36
C ARG A 13 -42.24 -2.79 17.77
N GLN A 14 -43.23 -3.47 17.20
CA GLN A 14 -43.35 -4.92 17.33
C GLN A 14 -42.39 -5.63 16.37
N LEU A 15 -41.35 -6.25 16.92
CA LEU A 15 -40.46 -7.15 16.17
C LEU A 15 -41.11 -8.52 15.96
N THR A 16 -40.91 -9.11 14.79
CA THR A 16 -41.22 -10.53 14.53
C THR A 16 -40.33 -11.46 15.36
N ASP A 17 -40.72 -12.71 15.53
CA ASP A 17 -39.91 -13.67 16.30
C ASP A 17 -38.58 -14.04 15.60
N ALA A 18 -38.46 -13.81 14.29
CA ALA A 18 -37.19 -13.85 13.58
C ALA A 18 -36.30 -12.65 13.96
N GLU A 19 -36.85 -11.42 13.93
CA GLU A 19 -36.13 -10.21 14.33
C GLU A 19 -35.69 -10.24 15.80
N LYS A 20 -36.52 -10.74 16.72
CA LYS A 20 -36.17 -10.89 18.15
C LYS A 20 -34.96 -11.81 18.37
N LYS A 21 -34.72 -12.80 17.50
CA LYS A 21 -33.54 -13.68 17.56
C LYS A 21 -32.26 -12.97 17.10
N LEU A 22 -32.39 -11.93 16.28
CA LEU A 22 -31.28 -11.12 15.76
C LEU A 22 -30.90 -9.97 16.69
N VAL A 23 -31.75 -9.58 17.66
CA VAL A 23 -31.36 -8.67 18.74
C VAL A 23 -30.30 -9.37 19.58
N TRP A 24 -29.09 -8.81 19.62
CA TRP A 24 -27.99 -9.47 20.32
C TRP A 24 -28.24 -9.54 21.82
N LYS A 25 -27.78 -10.63 22.45
CA LYS A 25 -27.84 -10.81 23.90
C LYS A 25 -26.42 -10.68 24.48
N LYS A 26 -26.23 -9.71 25.38
CA LYS A 26 -24.98 -9.53 26.11
C LYS A 26 -24.65 -10.81 26.90
N PRO A 27 -23.48 -11.44 26.69
CA PRO A 27 -23.03 -12.53 27.55
C PRO A 27 -22.68 -12.00 28.94
N SER A 28 -22.67 -12.87 29.95
CA SER A 28 -22.27 -12.53 31.33
C SER A 28 -20.85 -11.97 31.45
N THR A 29 -19.99 -12.24 30.45
CA THR A 29 -18.61 -11.73 30.37
C THR A 29 -18.50 -10.37 29.68
N HIS A 30 -19.60 -9.76 29.24
CA HIS A 30 -19.59 -8.43 28.62
C HIS A 30 -19.51 -7.33 29.67
N GLN A 31 -18.42 -6.56 29.64
CA GLN A 31 -18.27 -5.36 30.46
C GLN A 31 -18.61 -4.13 29.62
N VAL A 32 -19.57 -3.34 30.10
CA VAL A 32 -20.00 -2.09 29.47
C VAL A 32 -18.85 -1.07 29.53
N SER A 33 -18.42 -0.56 28.38
CA SER A 33 -17.33 0.42 28.30
C SER A 33 -17.83 1.87 28.34
N GLU A 34 -16.95 2.83 28.60
CA GLU A 34 -17.31 4.25 28.57
C GLU A 34 -17.81 4.69 27.19
N GLU A 35 -17.20 4.17 26.13
CA GLU A 35 -17.59 4.41 24.74
C GLU A 35 -19.01 3.90 24.47
N GLU A 36 -19.35 2.70 24.96
CA GLU A 36 -20.70 2.14 24.85
C GLU A 36 -21.74 3.06 25.52
N GLN A 37 -21.47 3.50 26.75
CA GLN A 37 -22.38 4.41 27.46
C GLN A 37 -22.51 5.77 26.77
N ARG A 38 -21.40 6.30 26.24
CA ARG A 38 -21.33 7.58 25.52
C ARG A 38 -22.19 7.53 24.26
N ILE A 39 -21.94 6.55 23.38
CA ILE A 39 -22.67 6.34 22.13
C ILE A 39 -24.18 6.15 22.41
N CYS A 40 -24.54 5.29 23.37
CA CYS A 40 -25.95 5.05 23.70
C CYS A 40 -26.66 6.30 24.24
N LYS A 41 -26.00 7.09 25.10
CA LYS A 41 -26.54 8.34 25.64
C LYS A 41 -26.72 9.39 24.56
N GLU A 42 -25.77 9.50 23.64
CA GLU A 42 -25.79 10.51 22.58
C GLU A 42 -26.84 10.20 21.50
N ILE A 43 -26.92 8.94 21.06
CA ILE A 43 -27.94 8.50 20.09
C ILE A 43 -29.34 8.63 20.69
N LYS A 44 -29.57 8.16 21.92
CA LYS A 44 -30.89 8.28 22.57
C LYS A 44 -31.33 9.74 22.74
N ARG A 45 -30.39 10.68 22.99
CA ARG A 45 -30.66 12.12 23.08
C ARG A 45 -31.04 12.75 21.74
N ASN A 46 -30.46 12.27 20.64
CA ASN A 46 -30.61 12.86 19.30
C ASN A 46 -31.61 12.10 18.39
N TRP A 47 -32.15 10.95 18.83
CA TRP A 47 -32.92 10.01 18.01
C TRP A 47 -34.10 10.60 17.22
N HIS A 48 -34.78 11.60 17.79
CA HIS A 48 -35.95 12.26 17.20
C HIS A 48 -35.66 13.69 16.67
N ARG A 49 -34.38 14.08 16.51
CA ARG A 49 -34.00 15.46 16.15
C ARG A 49 -33.85 15.74 14.65
N GLY A 50 -34.63 15.07 13.80
CA GLY A 50 -34.63 15.30 12.35
C GLY A 50 -33.23 15.18 11.75
N GLU A 51 -32.74 16.25 11.11
CA GLU A 51 -31.40 16.35 10.51
C GLU A 51 -30.25 16.10 11.51
N MET A 52 -30.44 16.43 12.80
CA MET A 52 -29.44 16.20 13.86
C MET A 52 -29.45 14.76 14.39
N LYS A 53 -30.13 13.83 13.72
CA LYS A 53 -30.20 12.43 14.11
C LYS A 53 -28.87 11.72 13.86
N ILE A 54 -28.31 11.13 14.91
CA ILE A 54 -27.14 10.24 14.81
C ILE A 54 -27.65 8.84 14.45
N ALA A 55 -27.31 8.38 13.23
CA ALA A 55 -27.66 7.04 12.76
C ALA A 55 -26.50 6.31 12.05
N ASN A 56 -25.40 7.00 11.74
CA ASN A 56 -24.19 6.40 11.20
C ASN A 56 -23.03 6.65 12.16
N ILE A 57 -22.35 5.56 12.56
CA ILE A 57 -21.29 5.53 13.56
C ILE A 57 -20.02 4.98 12.91
N LEU A 58 -18.87 5.59 13.13
CA LEU A 58 -17.55 5.05 12.74
C LEU A 58 -16.78 4.61 13.99
N LEU A 59 -16.42 3.33 14.04
CA LEU A 59 -15.52 2.77 15.05
C LEU A 59 -14.16 2.51 14.38
N GLU A 60 -13.17 3.35 14.64
CA GLU A 60 -11.84 3.26 14.03
C GLU A 60 -10.81 2.88 15.09
N GLY A 61 -10.04 1.81 14.85
CA GLY A 61 -9.07 1.32 15.83
C GLY A 61 -8.42 0.03 15.38
N ASP A 62 -7.59 -0.60 16.21
CA ASP A 62 -6.75 -1.72 15.75
C ASP A 62 -7.49 -3.07 15.71
N ALA A 63 -6.83 -4.06 15.11
CA ALA A 63 -7.38 -5.41 14.98
C ALA A 63 -7.57 -6.07 16.35
N GLY A 64 -8.82 -6.26 16.75
CA GLY A 64 -9.16 -6.87 18.04
C GLY A 64 -9.34 -5.89 19.22
N SER A 65 -9.44 -4.58 18.98
CA SER A 65 -9.80 -3.58 20.01
C SER A 65 -11.26 -3.64 20.50
N GLY A 66 -12.10 -4.48 19.87
CA GLY A 66 -13.47 -4.75 20.34
C GLY A 66 -14.60 -4.14 19.50
N LYS A 67 -14.30 -3.43 18.40
CA LYS A 67 -15.26 -2.77 17.48
C LYS A 67 -16.57 -3.55 17.25
N THR A 68 -16.47 -4.82 16.81
CA THR A 68 -17.62 -5.72 16.56
C THR A 68 -18.40 -6.11 17.81
N GLN A 69 -17.75 -6.18 18.98
CA GLN A 69 -18.47 -6.44 20.24
C GLN A 69 -19.22 -5.19 20.70
N LEU A 70 -18.65 -4.00 20.49
CA LEU A 70 -19.34 -2.73 20.71
C LEU A 70 -20.57 -2.61 19.78
N ALA A 71 -20.42 -2.86 18.48
CA ALA A 71 -21.54 -2.84 17.52
C ALA A 71 -22.71 -3.77 17.95
N LYS A 72 -22.38 -4.96 18.46
CA LYS A 72 -23.35 -5.91 19.02
C LYS A 72 -23.98 -5.44 20.33
N ALA A 73 -23.20 -4.87 21.24
CA ALA A 73 -23.70 -4.29 22.48
C ALA A 73 -24.67 -3.12 22.23
N LEU A 74 -24.40 -2.30 21.21
CA LEU A 74 -25.32 -1.26 20.75
C LEU A 74 -26.67 -1.84 20.28
N SER A 75 -26.68 -2.95 19.53
CA SER A 75 -27.92 -3.65 19.15
C SER A 75 -28.74 -4.06 20.37
N ALA A 76 -28.09 -4.65 21.38
CA ALA A 76 -28.72 -5.04 22.64
C ALA A 76 -29.30 -3.83 23.42
N ASN A 77 -28.57 -2.72 23.46
CA ASN A 77 -28.99 -1.49 24.16
C ASN A 77 -30.12 -0.75 23.44
N PHE A 78 -30.14 -0.77 22.11
CA PHE A 78 -31.15 -0.08 21.31
C PHE A 78 -32.41 -0.92 21.05
N GLY A 79 -32.34 -2.23 21.29
CA GLY A 79 -33.42 -3.17 21.01
C GLY A 79 -33.60 -3.46 19.52
N LEU A 80 -32.56 -3.24 18.71
CA LEU A 80 -32.61 -3.38 17.25
C LEU A 80 -31.97 -4.70 16.81
N PRO A 81 -32.53 -5.41 15.81
CA PRO A 81 -31.88 -6.56 15.18
C PRO A 81 -30.47 -6.20 14.67
N TYR A 82 -29.49 -7.08 14.90
CA TYR A 82 -28.13 -6.95 14.39
C TYR A 82 -27.93 -7.79 13.13
N THR A 83 -27.32 -7.20 12.10
CA THR A 83 -26.68 -7.92 11.01
C THR A 83 -25.34 -7.27 10.64
N LYS A 84 -24.53 -7.93 9.81
CA LYS A 84 -23.22 -7.45 9.39
C LYS A 84 -22.92 -7.79 7.93
N VAL A 85 -22.09 -6.97 7.29
CA VAL A 85 -21.48 -7.27 6.00
C VAL A 85 -19.97 -7.09 6.11
N THR A 86 -19.21 -8.05 5.61
CA THR A 86 -17.74 -7.99 5.57
C THR A 86 -17.30 -7.59 4.18
N CYS A 87 -16.72 -6.41 4.03
CA CYS A 87 -16.28 -5.90 2.74
C CYS A 87 -14.96 -6.54 2.32
N PHE A 88 -14.81 -6.78 1.01
CA PHE A 88 -13.62 -7.36 0.40
C PHE A 88 -13.25 -6.60 -0.87
N ALA A 89 -12.05 -6.86 -1.40
CA ALA A 89 -11.42 -5.97 -2.37
C ALA A 89 -12.16 -5.90 -3.71
N ASP A 90 -12.65 -7.06 -4.16
CA ASP A 90 -13.29 -7.25 -5.46
C ASP A 90 -14.82 -7.43 -5.32
N MET A 91 -15.39 -6.86 -4.25
CA MET A 91 -16.83 -6.76 -3.99
C MET A 91 -17.53 -5.99 -5.11
N ASP A 92 -18.72 -6.41 -5.51
CA ASP A 92 -19.48 -5.82 -6.62
C ASP A 92 -20.84 -5.21 -6.20
N LYS A 93 -21.57 -4.68 -7.19
CA LYS A 93 -22.87 -4.02 -6.94
C LYS A 93 -23.95 -4.99 -6.46
N SER A 94 -23.87 -6.27 -6.81
CA SER A 94 -24.82 -7.30 -6.36
C SER A 94 -24.59 -7.70 -4.90
N ASP A 95 -23.34 -7.63 -4.39
CA ASP A 95 -23.08 -7.80 -2.95
C ASP A 95 -23.73 -6.67 -2.10
N ILE A 96 -23.79 -5.44 -2.63
CA ILE A 96 -24.38 -4.28 -1.95
C ILE A 96 -25.91 -4.22 -2.12
N ILE A 97 -26.44 -4.53 -3.30
CA ILE A 97 -27.87 -4.33 -3.61
C ILE A 97 -28.66 -5.64 -3.55
N GLY A 98 -28.08 -6.73 -4.01
CA GLY A 98 -28.76 -8.00 -4.26
C GLY A 98 -28.64 -8.45 -5.71
N ALA A 99 -29.07 -9.69 -5.97
CA ALA A 99 -28.98 -10.32 -7.28
C ALA A 99 -30.36 -10.65 -7.85
N ILE A 100 -30.49 -10.61 -9.17
CA ILE A 100 -31.64 -11.18 -9.88
C ILE A 100 -31.27 -12.62 -10.25
N LEU A 101 -31.99 -13.60 -9.72
CA LEU A 101 -31.77 -15.02 -9.98
C LEU A 101 -32.99 -15.62 -10.70
N PRO A 102 -32.81 -16.58 -11.62
CA PRO A 102 -33.91 -17.30 -12.23
C PRO A 102 -34.62 -18.19 -11.20
N VAL A 103 -35.94 -18.26 -11.31
CA VAL A 103 -36.79 -19.21 -10.57
C VAL A 103 -36.92 -20.47 -11.42
N ILE A 104 -36.62 -21.61 -10.81
CA ILE A 104 -36.72 -22.93 -11.43
C ILE A 104 -37.99 -23.58 -10.92
N SER A 105 -38.86 -24.05 -11.83
CA SER A 105 -40.08 -24.76 -11.46
C SER A 105 -39.77 -26.07 -10.72
N SER A 106 -40.65 -26.49 -9.82
CA SER A 106 -40.47 -27.68 -8.98
C SER A 106 -40.13 -28.94 -9.79
N GLU A 107 -40.81 -29.15 -10.92
CA GLU A 107 -40.56 -30.28 -11.83
C GLU A 107 -39.17 -30.26 -12.49
N ARG A 108 -38.61 -29.07 -12.75
CA ARG A 108 -37.24 -28.91 -13.26
C ARG A 108 -36.23 -29.12 -12.14
N LEU A 109 -36.55 -28.69 -10.93
CA LEU A 109 -35.71 -28.87 -9.76
C LEU A 109 -35.51 -30.37 -9.45
N GLU A 110 -36.57 -31.16 -9.48
CA GLU A 110 -36.53 -32.62 -9.26
C GLU A 110 -35.68 -33.37 -10.30
N LYS A 111 -35.48 -32.80 -11.50
CA LYS A 111 -34.62 -33.36 -12.57
C LYS A 111 -33.13 -32.97 -12.43
N MET A 112 -32.77 -32.10 -11.50
CA MET A 112 -31.37 -31.73 -11.25
C MET A 112 -30.65 -32.71 -10.33
N GLU A 113 -29.32 -32.71 -10.39
CA GLU A 113 -28.46 -33.48 -9.48
C GLU A 113 -28.75 -33.14 -8.00
N PRO A 114 -28.70 -34.10 -7.05
CA PRO A 114 -29.06 -33.86 -5.65
C PRO A 114 -28.26 -32.74 -4.97
N ALA A 115 -27.01 -32.50 -5.39
CA ALA A 115 -26.20 -31.38 -4.92
C ALA A 115 -26.72 -30.03 -5.43
N GLU A 116 -27.21 -29.97 -6.66
CA GLU A 116 -27.75 -28.75 -7.28
C GLU A 116 -29.16 -28.46 -6.72
N GLN A 117 -29.95 -29.50 -6.46
CA GLN A 117 -31.22 -29.39 -5.72
C GLN A 117 -31.05 -28.77 -4.34
N ARG A 118 -30.04 -29.20 -3.56
CA ARG A 118 -29.75 -28.63 -2.23
C ARG A 118 -29.41 -27.15 -2.31
N VAL A 119 -28.58 -26.73 -3.27
CA VAL A 119 -28.20 -25.32 -3.44
C VAL A 119 -29.42 -24.46 -3.77
N TRP A 120 -30.24 -24.89 -4.73
CA TRP A 120 -31.44 -24.13 -5.10
C TRP A 120 -32.49 -24.10 -3.99
N LYS A 121 -32.71 -25.20 -3.27
CA LYS A 121 -33.55 -25.18 -2.05
C LYS A 121 -32.98 -24.23 -1.01
N ALA A 122 -31.67 -24.30 -0.71
CA ALA A 122 -31.03 -23.38 0.23
C ALA A 122 -31.11 -21.91 -0.24
N LEU A 123 -31.06 -21.61 -1.54
CA LEU A 123 -31.25 -20.26 -2.08
C LEU A 123 -32.71 -19.77 -1.97
N TYR A 124 -33.70 -20.65 -2.06
CA TYR A 124 -35.13 -20.31 -1.97
C TYR A 124 -35.67 -20.31 -0.53
N GLU A 125 -35.15 -21.19 0.33
CA GLU A 125 -35.43 -21.27 1.77
C GLU A 125 -34.60 -20.27 2.57
N SER A 126 -33.48 -19.78 2.02
CA SER A 126 -32.80 -18.60 2.54
C SER A 126 -33.74 -17.41 2.46
N ASP A 127 -34.20 -16.97 3.63
CA ASP A 127 -34.79 -15.64 3.83
C ASP A 127 -33.84 -14.51 3.34
N GLY A 128 -32.58 -14.82 3.03
CA GLY A 128 -31.54 -13.96 2.47
C GLY A 128 -30.54 -13.42 3.51
N PHE A 129 -30.48 -14.03 4.70
CA PHE A 129 -29.58 -13.63 5.80
C PHE A 129 -28.11 -14.03 5.61
N GLN A 130 -27.82 -14.86 4.61
CA GLN A 130 -26.48 -15.26 4.21
C GLN A 130 -26.25 -14.79 2.78
N SER A 131 -25.03 -14.41 2.42
CA SER A 131 -24.68 -14.11 1.04
C SER A 131 -24.86 -15.36 0.16
N ILE A 132 -25.14 -15.18 -1.14
CA ILE A 132 -25.24 -16.28 -2.11
C ILE A 132 -23.97 -17.16 -2.05
N SER A 133 -22.81 -16.54 -1.92
CA SER A 133 -21.53 -17.24 -1.74
C SER A 133 -21.51 -18.09 -0.46
N GLU A 134 -21.92 -17.56 0.70
CA GLU A 134 -22.02 -18.34 1.96
C GLU A 134 -23.02 -19.49 1.86
N ILE A 135 -24.20 -19.27 1.25
CA ILE A 135 -25.20 -20.33 1.03
C ILE A 135 -24.60 -21.48 0.20
N LEU A 136 -23.84 -21.17 -0.84
CA LEU A 136 -23.14 -22.18 -1.63
C LEU A 136 -21.98 -22.85 -0.88
N MET A 137 -21.24 -22.11 -0.05
CA MET A 137 -20.17 -22.68 0.80
C MET A 137 -20.76 -23.65 1.83
N ASP A 138 -21.83 -23.29 2.52
CA ASP A 138 -22.50 -24.12 3.53
C ASP A 138 -23.21 -25.34 2.90
N ALA A 139 -23.90 -25.15 1.76
CA ALA A 139 -24.65 -26.23 1.11
C ALA A 139 -23.76 -27.28 0.40
N LEU A 140 -22.53 -26.91 0.00
CA LEU A 140 -21.63 -27.78 -0.78
C LEU A 140 -20.27 -28.06 -0.11
N GLY A 141 -19.89 -27.37 0.97
CA GLY A 141 -18.59 -27.50 1.63
C GLY A 141 -17.41 -26.98 0.79
N ILE A 142 -17.63 -25.97 -0.05
CA ILE A 142 -16.65 -25.44 -1.03
C ILE A 142 -16.05 -24.09 -0.60
N THR A 143 -14.96 -23.67 -1.24
CA THR A 143 -14.37 -22.34 -1.00
C THR A 143 -15.13 -21.22 -1.70
N GLN A 144 -14.91 -19.96 -1.30
CA GLN A 144 -15.60 -18.79 -1.89
C GLN A 144 -15.34 -18.63 -3.41
N GLU A 145 -14.12 -18.90 -3.88
CA GLU A 145 -13.80 -18.87 -5.32
C GLU A 145 -14.53 -20.00 -6.09
N GLN A 146 -14.61 -21.18 -5.48
CA GLN A 146 -15.35 -22.32 -6.03
C GLN A 146 -16.87 -22.05 -6.03
N ALA A 147 -17.40 -21.37 -5.01
CA ALA A 147 -18.80 -20.96 -4.94
C ALA A 147 -19.17 -20.01 -6.09
N ALA A 148 -18.35 -18.99 -6.37
CA ALA A 148 -18.56 -18.10 -7.50
C ALA A 148 -18.54 -18.84 -8.86
N LEU A 149 -17.59 -19.77 -9.04
CA LEU A 149 -17.52 -20.60 -10.25
C LEU A 149 -18.71 -21.56 -10.37
N LYS A 150 -19.15 -22.18 -9.27
CA LYS A 150 -20.27 -23.11 -9.23
C LYS A 150 -21.60 -22.39 -9.47
N MET A 151 -21.80 -21.20 -8.90
CA MET A 151 -22.96 -20.36 -9.18
C MET A 151 -23.07 -20.02 -10.67
N LYS A 152 -21.94 -19.69 -11.31
CA LYS A 152 -21.88 -19.46 -12.77
C LYS A 152 -22.28 -20.70 -13.58
N GLN A 153 -21.92 -21.91 -13.14
CA GLN A 153 -22.36 -23.16 -13.78
C GLN A 153 -23.86 -23.41 -13.60
N LEU A 154 -24.39 -23.19 -12.38
CA LEU A 154 -25.80 -23.37 -12.06
C LEU A 154 -26.69 -22.41 -12.85
N LEU A 155 -26.34 -21.11 -12.89
CA LEU A 155 -27.03 -20.11 -13.70
C LEU A 155 -26.97 -20.43 -15.19
N LYS A 156 -25.82 -20.89 -15.68
CA LYS A 156 -25.66 -21.30 -17.08
C LYS A 156 -26.57 -22.48 -17.43
N ARG A 157 -26.61 -23.53 -16.59
CA ARG A 157 -27.52 -24.69 -16.77
C ARG A 157 -28.99 -24.31 -16.69
N ALA A 158 -29.36 -23.41 -15.77
CA ALA A 158 -30.72 -22.90 -15.64
C ALA A 158 -31.17 -22.10 -16.89
N ALA A 159 -30.24 -21.43 -17.57
CA ALA A 159 -30.50 -20.67 -18.79
C ALA A 159 -30.39 -21.48 -20.10
N GLU A 160 -29.61 -22.56 -20.13
CA GLU A 160 -29.46 -23.42 -21.33
C GLU A 160 -30.62 -24.43 -21.48
N ASN A 161 -31.21 -24.90 -20.37
CA ASN A 161 -32.31 -25.88 -20.37
C ASN A 161 -33.70 -25.20 -20.38
N THR A 162 -33.95 -24.29 -21.33
CA THR A 162 -35.29 -23.74 -21.58
C THR A 162 -35.90 -24.33 -22.85
N ASP A 163 -36.69 -25.40 -22.68
CA ASP A 163 -37.55 -25.96 -23.72
C ASP A 163 -38.75 -25.03 -24.02
N GLY A 164 -38.47 -23.81 -24.49
CA GLY A 164 -39.47 -22.82 -24.89
C GLY A 164 -40.22 -22.08 -23.77
N GLU A 165 -40.15 -22.54 -22.51
CA GLU A 165 -40.78 -21.83 -21.39
C GLU A 165 -40.06 -20.52 -21.03
N ALA A 166 -40.83 -19.50 -20.65
CA ALA A 166 -40.30 -18.22 -20.18
C ALA A 166 -39.60 -18.36 -18.83
N ILE A 167 -38.37 -17.82 -18.71
CA ILE A 167 -37.64 -17.79 -17.44
C ILE A 167 -38.26 -16.73 -16.54
N GLU A 168 -38.85 -17.16 -15.42
CA GLU A 168 -39.20 -16.26 -14.32
C GLU A 168 -37.94 -15.82 -13.56
N TYR A 169 -37.85 -14.55 -13.19
CA TYR A 169 -36.71 -13.99 -12.46
C TYR A 169 -37.19 -13.34 -11.17
N ARG A 170 -36.51 -13.65 -10.06
CA ARG A 170 -36.78 -13.08 -8.74
C ARG A 170 -35.57 -12.30 -8.24
N PHE A 171 -35.83 -11.12 -7.67
CA PHE A 171 -34.80 -10.32 -7.02
C PHE A 171 -34.62 -10.78 -5.56
N TYR A 172 -33.36 -11.00 -5.19
CA TYR A 172 -32.93 -11.39 -3.84
C TYR A 172 -32.12 -10.23 -3.24
N PRO A 173 -32.70 -9.46 -2.29
CA PRO A 173 -32.02 -8.31 -1.69
C PRO A 173 -30.81 -8.72 -0.86
N SER A 174 -29.79 -7.86 -0.83
CA SER A 174 -28.63 -8.02 0.06
C SER A 174 -28.98 -7.81 1.53
N GLU A 175 -28.05 -8.16 2.44
CA GLU A 175 -28.14 -7.80 3.85
C GLU A 175 -28.18 -6.28 4.10
N ILE A 176 -27.50 -5.49 3.26
CA ILE A 176 -27.56 -4.03 3.37
C ILE A 176 -28.98 -3.54 3.05
N VAL A 177 -29.56 -4.03 1.96
CA VAL A 177 -30.93 -3.67 1.55
C VAL A 177 -31.96 -4.13 2.58
N ARG A 178 -31.84 -5.36 3.10
CA ARG A 178 -32.70 -5.86 4.19
C ARG A 178 -32.62 -4.97 5.42
N ALA A 179 -31.41 -4.68 5.90
CA ALA A 179 -31.20 -3.89 7.11
C ALA A 179 -31.73 -2.46 6.94
N TYR A 180 -31.52 -1.88 5.76
CA TYR A 180 -31.97 -0.54 5.38
C TYR A 180 -33.49 -0.42 5.31
N GLN A 181 -34.17 -1.40 4.71
CA GLN A 181 -35.63 -1.44 4.56
C GLN A 181 -36.35 -1.83 5.86
N LYS A 182 -35.76 -2.72 6.66
CA LYS A 182 -36.34 -3.21 7.94
C LYS A 182 -35.83 -2.45 9.17
N GLY A 183 -34.94 -1.47 9.03
CA GLY A 183 -34.45 -0.69 10.18
C GLY A 183 -33.72 -1.51 11.21
N TYR A 184 -32.67 -2.21 10.79
CA TYR A 184 -31.78 -2.95 11.67
C TYR A 184 -30.55 -2.11 12.04
N LEU A 185 -29.72 -2.62 12.95
CA LEU A 185 -28.34 -2.18 13.10
C LEU A 185 -27.45 -3.04 12.18
N LEU A 186 -26.88 -2.41 11.16
CA LEU A 186 -25.95 -3.03 10.21
C LEU A 186 -24.50 -2.67 10.57
N GLU A 187 -23.66 -3.66 10.84
CA GLU A 187 -22.21 -3.48 10.92
C GLU A 187 -21.55 -3.63 9.54
N ILE A 188 -20.94 -2.57 9.01
CA ILE A 188 -20.18 -2.58 7.75
C ILE A 188 -18.69 -2.71 8.11
N GLN A 189 -18.12 -3.89 7.90
CA GLN A 189 -16.74 -4.21 8.31
C GLN A 189 -15.76 -3.98 7.15
N GLU A 190 -14.73 -3.16 7.40
CA GLU A 190 -13.63 -2.85 6.50
C GLU A 190 -14.01 -2.33 5.08
N PRO A 191 -14.94 -1.35 4.93
CA PRO A 191 -15.31 -0.81 3.61
C PRO A 191 -14.16 -0.09 2.89
N ASN A 192 -13.09 0.23 3.62
CA ASN A 192 -11.82 0.74 3.12
C ASN A 192 -11.01 -0.28 2.27
N VAL A 193 -11.42 -1.55 2.23
CA VAL A 193 -10.86 -2.58 1.34
C VAL A 193 -11.46 -2.50 -0.08
N ILE A 194 -12.69 -1.98 -0.23
CA ILE A 194 -13.43 -1.96 -1.50
C ILE A 194 -12.65 -1.18 -2.58
N ARG A 195 -12.42 -1.81 -3.74
CA ARG A 195 -11.69 -1.18 -4.85
C ARG A 195 -12.59 -0.43 -5.84
N ASP A 196 -13.83 -0.88 -6.03
CA ASP A 196 -14.77 -0.32 -7.01
C ASP A 196 -15.48 0.92 -6.46
N ALA A 197 -15.33 2.04 -7.18
CA ALA A 197 -15.99 3.30 -6.86
C ALA A 197 -17.52 3.21 -7.00
N ALA A 198 -18.06 2.39 -7.91
CA ALA A 198 -19.51 2.23 -8.07
C ALA A 198 -20.16 1.55 -6.85
N VAL A 199 -19.43 0.66 -6.18
CA VAL A 199 -19.83 -0.04 -4.96
C VAL A 199 -19.80 0.92 -3.76
N LEU A 200 -18.75 1.75 -3.66
CA LEU A 200 -18.68 2.83 -2.67
C LEU A 200 -19.79 3.89 -2.88
N MET A 201 -20.15 4.21 -4.12
CA MET A 201 -21.28 5.11 -4.42
C MET A 201 -22.62 4.52 -3.98
N ALA A 202 -22.86 3.23 -4.19
CA ALA A 202 -24.08 2.57 -3.69
C ALA A 202 -24.14 2.56 -2.15
N LEU A 203 -22.99 2.41 -1.48
CA LEU A 203 -22.90 2.49 -0.03
C LEU A 203 -23.14 3.92 0.50
N ASN A 204 -22.68 4.95 -0.21
CA ASN A 204 -22.95 6.36 0.14
C ASN A 204 -24.47 6.65 0.21
N SER A 205 -25.25 6.19 -0.77
CA SER A 205 -26.72 6.36 -0.78
C SER A 205 -27.41 5.61 0.36
N ALA A 206 -26.86 4.47 0.81
CA ALA A 206 -27.34 3.75 1.98
C ALA A 206 -27.04 4.49 3.31
N LEU A 207 -26.06 5.39 3.33
CA LEU A 207 -25.67 6.15 4.51
C LEU A 207 -26.35 7.53 4.62
N GLU A 208 -26.99 8.04 3.59
CA GLU A 208 -27.81 9.27 3.71
C GLU A 208 -28.98 9.05 4.69
N LEU A 209 -29.30 10.09 5.49
CA LEU A 209 -30.34 9.99 6.54
C LEU A 209 -31.76 9.97 5.95
N ASP A 210 -31.94 10.68 4.86
CA ASP A 210 -33.14 10.79 4.02
C ASP A 210 -33.00 10.03 2.68
N GLY A 211 -31.93 9.24 2.55
CA GLY A 211 -31.56 8.56 1.31
C GLY A 211 -32.60 7.58 0.77
N SER A 212 -32.36 7.17 -0.47
CA SER A 212 -33.06 6.06 -1.13
C SER A 212 -32.09 5.17 -1.91
N ILE A 213 -32.44 3.90 -2.06
CA ILE A 213 -31.68 2.93 -2.86
C ILE A 213 -32.57 2.50 -4.03
N ASN A 214 -32.06 2.69 -5.25
CA ASN A 214 -32.72 2.25 -6.47
C ASN A 214 -32.39 0.77 -6.71
N LEU A 215 -33.35 -0.12 -6.43
CA LEU A 215 -33.30 -1.53 -6.81
C LEU A 215 -33.77 -1.70 -8.27
N PRO A 216 -33.51 -2.85 -8.91
CA PRO A 216 -34.07 -3.13 -10.24
C PRO A 216 -35.60 -3.22 -10.28
N THR A 217 -36.22 -3.51 -9.13
CA THR A 217 -37.68 -3.74 -8.99
C THR A 217 -38.44 -2.55 -8.40
N GLU A 218 -37.81 -1.76 -7.53
CA GLU A 218 -38.44 -0.67 -6.79
C GLU A 218 -37.42 0.35 -6.26
N ILE A 219 -37.88 1.49 -5.76
CA ILE A 219 -37.05 2.45 -5.03
C ILE A 219 -37.40 2.36 -3.55
N ILE A 220 -36.47 1.89 -2.73
CA ILE A 220 -36.65 1.79 -1.28
C ILE A 220 -36.12 3.04 -0.56
N ARG A 221 -36.73 3.40 0.56
CA ARG A 221 -36.29 4.50 1.43
C ARG A 221 -35.73 3.96 2.74
N ARG A 222 -34.83 4.74 3.35
CA ARG A 222 -34.25 4.40 4.67
C ARG A 222 -35.35 4.25 5.72
N HIS A 223 -35.38 3.11 6.41
CA HIS A 223 -36.26 2.94 7.56
C HIS A 223 -35.81 3.86 8.71
N PRO A 224 -36.74 4.52 9.45
CA PRO A 224 -36.37 5.43 10.54
C PRO A 224 -35.43 4.83 11.59
N ASP A 225 -35.58 3.53 11.89
CA ASP A 225 -34.73 2.82 12.85
C ASP A 225 -33.36 2.33 12.29
N PHE A 226 -33.05 2.53 11.02
CA PHE A 226 -31.81 2.00 10.43
C PHE A 226 -30.57 2.70 10.99
N ILE A 227 -29.69 1.92 11.63
CA ILE A 227 -28.39 2.37 12.14
C ILE A 227 -27.27 1.65 11.38
N ALA A 228 -26.29 2.41 10.89
CA ALA A 228 -25.07 1.87 10.29
C ALA A 228 -23.90 2.03 11.27
N VAL A 229 -23.18 0.95 11.55
CA VAL A 229 -21.91 0.95 12.30
C VAL A 229 -20.79 0.54 11.35
N ILE A 230 -20.01 1.51 10.91
CA ILE A 230 -18.81 1.28 10.11
C ILE A 230 -17.67 0.89 11.05
N THR A 231 -16.99 -0.21 10.79
CA THR A 231 -15.81 -0.63 11.54
C THR A 231 -14.59 -0.73 10.62
N THR A 232 -13.48 -0.11 11.02
CA THR A 232 -12.24 -0.11 10.22
C THR A 232 -11.00 -0.37 11.10
N ASN A 233 -10.04 -1.09 10.54
CA ASN A 233 -8.70 -1.22 11.10
C ASN A 233 -7.82 -0.04 10.69
N ARG A 234 -6.97 0.42 11.61
CA ARG A 234 -5.85 1.31 11.27
C ARG A 234 -4.71 0.50 10.67
N SER A 235 -4.00 1.12 9.73
CA SER A 235 -2.72 0.64 9.17
C SER A 235 -2.71 -0.80 8.64
N TYR A 236 -3.87 -1.34 8.24
CA TYR A 236 -3.96 -2.71 7.73
C TYR A 236 -3.38 -2.83 6.32
N ALA A 237 -2.67 -3.91 6.05
CA ALA A 237 -2.10 -4.15 4.72
C ALA A 237 -3.21 -4.32 3.67
N GLY A 238 -3.21 -3.46 2.64
CA GLY A 238 -4.20 -3.48 1.56
C GLY A 238 -5.44 -2.62 1.77
N THR A 239 -5.62 -1.98 2.94
CA THR A 239 -6.69 -0.97 3.12
C THR A 239 -6.28 0.40 2.59
N ARG A 240 -7.21 1.09 1.94
CA ARG A 240 -7.09 2.52 1.60
C ARG A 240 -7.49 3.39 2.80
N PRO A 241 -7.22 4.71 2.78
CA PRO A 241 -7.95 5.64 3.64
C PRO A 241 -9.47 5.49 3.41
N LEU A 242 -10.27 5.63 4.47
CA LEU A 242 -11.74 5.67 4.33
C LEU A 242 -12.12 6.85 3.44
N ASN A 243 -12.93 6.59 2.40
CA ASN A 243 -13.37 7.59 1.43
C ASN A 243 -14.02 8.80 2.15
N GLU A 244 -13.64 10.02 1.75
CA GLU A 244 -14.14 11.28 2.33
C GLU A 244 -15.68 11.34 2.30
N ALA A 245 -16.30 10.93 1.19
CA ALA A 245 -17.77 10.90 1.07
C ALA A 245 -18.45 9.91 2.04
N LEU A 246 -17.77 8.85 2.48
CA LEU A 246 -18.26 7.98 3.56
C LEU A 246 -18.06 8.65 4.92
N ARG A 247 -16.90 9.29 5.13
CA ARG A 247 -16.54 9.98 6.38
C ARG A 247 -17.49 11.14 6.68
N ASP A 248 -17.83 11.95 5.68
CA ASP A 248 -18.74 13.11 5.81
C ASP A 248 -20.18 12.71 6.16
N ARG A 249 -20.58 11.46 5.86
CA ARG A 249 -21.90 10.90 6.19
C ARG A 249 -21.96 10.29 7.60
N VAL A 250 -20.86 10.30 8.37
CA VAL A 250 -20.83 9.78 9.75
C VAL A 250 -21.14 10.89 10.75
N GLN A 251 -22.15 10.70 11.60
CA GLN A 251 -22.48 11.68 12.65
C GLN A 251 -21.72 11.46 13.97
N HIS A 252 -21.25 10.23 14.24
CA HIS A 252 -20.48 9.90 15.46
C HIS A 252 -19.24 9.09 15.11
N THR A 253 -18.05 9.50 15.57
CA THR A 253 -16.79 8.75 15.38
C THR A 253 -16.14 8.46 16.73
N GLU A 254 -15.70 7.23 16.95
CA GLU A 254 -15.09 6.77 18.20
C GLU A 254 -13.76 6.06 17.94
N LYS A 255 -12.75 6.35 18.78
CA LYS A 255 -11.37 5.85 18.64
C LYS A 255 -11.13 4.64 19.55
N MET A 256 -11.08 3.47 18.96
CA MET A 256 -11.01 2.18 19.66
C MET A 256 -9.56 1.69 19.81
N ASP A 257 -8.83 2.27 20.75
CA ASP A 257 -7.46 1.86 21.12
C ASP A 257 -7.44 0.71 22.15
N LEU A 258 -6.28 0.35 22.69
CA LEU A 258 -6.18 -0.51 23.88
C LEU A 258 -6.75 0.24 25.11
N PRO A 259 -7.56 -0.42 25.96
CA PRO A 259 -8.05 0.19 27.19
C PRO A 259 -6.94 0.29 28.26
N THR A 260 -7.21 0.90 29.41
CA THR A 260 -6.21 0.98 30.50
C THR A 260 -5.87 -0.41 31.03
N LYS A 261 -4.69 -0.53 31.66
CA LYS A 261 -4.15 -1.78 32.20
C LYS A 261 -5.15 -2.50 33.12
N GLU A 262 -5.84 -1.75 33.96
CA GLU A 262 -6.83 -2.25 34.93
C GLU A 262 -7.99 -2.92 34.19
N ILE A 263 -8.56 -2.24 33.18
CA ILE A 263 -9.63 -2.75 32.33
C ILE A 263 -9.15 -3.94 31.48
N MET A 264 -7.91 -3.93 31.00
CA MET A 264 -7.32 -5.06 30.28
C MET A 264 -7.31 -6.32 31.18
N ILE A 265 -6.81 -6.18 32.42
CA ILE A 265 -6.74 -7.26 33.41
C ILE A 265 -8.14 -7.75 33.78
N GLU A 266 -9.06 -6.84 34.11
CA GLU A 266 -10.45 -7.16 34.48
C GLU A 266 -11.16 -7.99 33.41
N ARG A 267 -11.08 -7.55 32.14
CA ARG A 267 -11.65 -8.27 30.99
C ARG A 267 -11.04 -9.66 30.83
N VAL A 268 -9.75 -9.82 31.07
CA VAL A 268 -9.09 -11.13 31.00
C VAL A 268 -9.55 -12.04 32.14
N MET A 269 -9.52 -11.57 33.40
CA MET A 269 -10.00 -12.35 34.54
C MET A 269 -11.43 -12.87 34.33
N THR A 270 -12.35 -11.99 33.89
CA THR A 270 -13.75 -12.36 33.61
C THR A 270 -13.88 -13.39 32.48
N LYS A 271 -12.96 -13.41 31.51
CA LYS A 271 -13.08 -14.22 30.29
C LYS A 271 -12.31 -15.54 30.33
N THR A 272 -11.17 -15.59 31.00
CA THR A 272 -10.32 -16.79 31.11
C THR A 272 -10.43 -17.47 32.47
N GLY A 273 -11.02 -16.82 33.47
CA GLY A 273 -11.06 -17.30 34.85
C GLY A 273 -9.72 -17.25 35.58
N PHE A 274 -8.64 -16.78 34.94
CA PHE A 274 -7.32 -16.68 35.55
C PHE A 274 -7.26 -15.48 36.49
N GLN A 275 -7.01 -15.71 37.79
CA GLN A 275 -7.12 -14.66 38.83
C GLN A 275 -5.78 -14.13 39.37
N ASP A 276 -4.62 -14.56 38.85
CA ASP A 276 -3.34 -14.00 39.32
C ASP A 276 -3.11 -12.61 38.70
N GLY A 277 -3.64 -11.58 39.39
CA GLY A 277 -3.55 -10.18 38.99
C GLY A 277 -2.11 -9.64 38.87
N LYS A 278 -1.15 -10.23 39.60
CA LYS A 278 0.27 -9.85 39.51
C LYS A 278 0.86 -10.31 38.18
N VAL A 279 0.62 -11.57 37.82
CA VAL A 279 1.00 -12.12 36.50
C VAL A 279 0.30 -11.34 35.39
N LEU A 280 -1.03 -11.20 35.46
CA LEU A 280 -1.80 -10.45 34.46
C LEU A 280 -1.33 -9.00 34.30
N GLY A 281 -0.88 -8.36 35.38
CA GLY A 281 -0.24 -7.05 35.33
C GLY A 281 1.00 -7.00 34.44
N ILE A 282 1.91 -7.97 34.58
CA ILE A 282 3.12 -8.09 33.77
C ILE A 282 2.75 -8.41 32.30
N LEU A 283 1.79 -9.32 32.08
CA LEU A 283 1.32 -9.65 30.72
C LEU A 283 0.71 -8.43 30.02
N ALA A 284 -0.07 -7.61 30.74
CA ALA A 284 -0.63 -6.37 30.22
C ALA A 284 0.46 -5.34 29.88
N ASP A 285 1.49 -5.17 30.73
CA ASP A 285 2.63 -4.29 30.44
C ASP A 285 3.38 -4.73 29.19
N VAL A 286 3.61 -6.04 29.00
CA VAL A 286 4.23 -6.61 27.79
C VAL A 286 3.41 -6.29 26.54
N ILE A 287 2.09 -6.48 26.59
CA ILE A 287 1.19 -6.15 25.46
C ILE A 287 1.24 -4.64 25.14
N MET A 288 1.20 -3.77 26.17
CA MET A 288 1.24 -2.32 25.99
C MET A 288 2.59 -1.81 25.47
N VAL A 289 3.73 -2.38 25.92
CA VAL A 289 5.06 -2.05 25.39
C VAL A 289 5.19 -2.52 23.94
N LEU A 290 4.79 -3.75 23.63
CA LEU A 290 4.83 -4.28 22.25
C LEU A 290 3.98 -3.45 21.28
N ASP A 291 2.77 -3.03 21.69
CA ASP A 291 1.92 -2.16 20.87
C ASP A 291 2.57 -0.79 20.60
N ARG A 292 3.10 -0.13 21.64
CA ARG A 292 3.80 1.16 21.49
C ARG A 292 5.03 1.03 20.59
N THR A 293 5.85 0.00 20.81
CA THR A 293 7.06 -0.25 20.01
C THR A 293 6.73 -0.55 18.56
N ALA A 294 5.70 -1.37 18.30
CA ALA A 294 5.25 -1.65 16.94
C ALA A 294 4.81 -0.37 16.20
N ARG A 295 3.98 0.46 16.84
CA ARG A 295 3.55 1.76 16.28
C ARG A 295 4.72 2.72 16.04
N ALA A 296 5.63 2.87 17.01
CA ALA A 296 6.77 3.78 16.92
C ALA A 296 7.72 3.44 15.75
N ASN A 297 7.85 2.15 15.42
CA ASN A 297 8.72 1.66 14.36
C ASN A 297 7.97 1.32 13.05
N ALA A 298 6.69 1.69 12.96
CA ALA A 298 5.81 1.44 11.81
C ALA A 298 5.70 -0.04 11.39
N ILE A 299 5.82 -0.96 12.37
CA ILE A 299 5.56 -2.39 12.21
C ILE A 299 4.05 -2.58 11.95
N LYS A 300 3.68 -3.47 11.02
CA LYS A 300 2.30 -3.56 10.50
C LYS A 300 1.31 -4.28 11.42
N GLY A 301 1.77 -5.22 12.24
CA GLY A 301 0.90 -5.93 13.19
C GLY A 301 0.77 -5.21 14.53
N VAL A 302 -0.15 -5.70 15.36
CA VAL A 302 -0.56 -5.02 16.60
C VAL A 302 -0.69 -6.02 17.76
N ALA A 303 -0.17 -5.63 18.93
CA ALA A 303 -0.36 -6.36 20.19
C ALA A 303 -1.75 -6.04 20.78
N GLY A 304 -2.80 -6.63 20.22
CA GLY A 304 -4.19 -6.36 20.65
C GLY A 304 -4.67 -7.18 21.85
N MET A 305 -5.79 -6.76 22.47
CA MET A 305 -6.52 -7.52 23.51
C MET A 305 -6.78 -8.99 23.13
N ARG A 306 -6.96 -9.29 21.83
CA ARG A 306 -7.11 -10.66 21.35
C ARG A 306 -5.88 -11.53 21.66
N SER A 307 -4.68 -11.01 21.46
CA SER A 307 -3.44 -11.73 21.79
C SER A 307 -3.27 -11.85 23.30
N PHE A 308 -3.65 -10.82 24.07
CA PHE A 308 -3.64 -10.91 25.53
C PHE A 308 -4.56 -12.03 26.07
N PHE A 309 -5.81 -12.12 25.59
CA PHE A 309 -6.73 -13.21 25.97
C PHE A 309 -6.11 -14.60 25.72
N TYR A 310 -5.63 -14.87 24.50
CA TYR A 310 -5.07 -16.19 24.16
C TYR A 310 -3.72 -16.51 24.82
N TRP A 311 -2.98 -15.50 25.28
CA TRP A 311 -1.74 -15.69 26.02
C TRP A 311 -2.00 -15.99 27.49
N ALA A 312 -2.89 -15.22 28.14
CA ALA A 312 -3.31 -15.48 29.52
C ALA A 312 -4.04 -16.82 29.67
N ASP A 313 -4.90 -17.18 28.71
CA ASP A 313 -5.58 -18.49 28.62
C ASP A 313 -4.57 -19.66 28.52
N ALA A 314 -3.52 -19.52 27.71
CA ALA A 314 -2.48 -20.54 27.59
C ALA A 314 -1.67 -20.71 28.90
N ILE A 315 -1.38 -19.61 29.61
CA ILE A 315 -0.67 -19.63 30.91
C ILE A 315 -1.56 -20.26 31.98
N ALA A 316 -2.85 -19.94 32.01
CA ALA A 316 -3.84 -20.55 32.88
C ALA A 316 -3.90 -22.07 32.67
N GLY A 317 -3.95 -22.51 31.40
CA GLY A 317 -3.88 -23.92 30.97
C GLY A 317 -2.52 -24.61 31.14
N GLY A 318 -1.50 -23.95 31.69
CA GLY A 318 -0.25 -24.58 32.12
C GLY A 318 1.03 -24.11 31.42
N ALA A 319 0.94 -23.41 30.28
CA ALA A 319 2.10 -23.07 29.46
C ALA A 319 3.09 -22.12 30.15
N SER A 320 4.38 -22.21 29.79
CA SER A 320 5.36 -21.17 30.14
C SER A 320 4.92 -19.83 29.55
N ALA A 321 5.01 -18.77 30.36
CA ALA A 321 4.66 -17.43 29.92
C ALA A 321 5.67 -16.92 28.89
N LYS A 322 6.96 -17.23 29.09
CA LYS A 322 8.06 -16.85 28.18
C LYS A 322 8.00 -17.59 26.84
N GLU A 323 7.82 -18.91 26.84
CA GLU A 323 7.76 -19.70 25.59
C GLU A 323 6.51 -19.35 24.77
N SER A 324 5.37 -19.16 25.44
CA SER A 324 4.12 -18.82 24.76
C SER A 324 4.08 -17.37 24.24
N LEU A 325 4.86 -16.44 24.81
CA LEU A 325 4.93 -15.05 24.35
C LEU A 325 5.24 -14.93 22.85
N TYR A 326 6.23 -15.70 22.38
CA TYR A 326 6.66 -15.67 20.98
C TYR A 326 5.51 -16.07 20.03
N HIS A 327 4.91 -17.24 20.27
CA HIS A 327 3.86 -17.79 19.39
C HIS A 327 2.47 -17.16 19.57
N LYS A 328 2.14 -16.65 20.76
CA LYS A 328 0.82 -16.06 21.06
C LYS A 328 0.77 -14.55 20.80
N VAL A 329 1.91 -13.86 20.83
CA VAL A 329 1.99 -12.39 20.71
C VAL A 329 2.98 -11.97 19.60
N ILE A 330 4.29 -12.17 19.78
CA ILE A 330 5.33 -11.53 18.94
C ILE A 330 5.18 -11.94 17.46
N TYR A 331 5.10 -13.24 17.17
CA TYR A 331 4.98 -13.77 15.80
C TYR A 331 3.65 -13.41 15.11
N LYS A 332 2.70 -12.83 15.84
CA LYS A 332 1.43 -12.29 15.31
C LYS A 332 1.50 -10.79 15.04
N ILE A 333 2.52 -10.10 15.55
CA ILE A 333 2.84 -8.71 15.24
C ILE A 333 3.67 -8.67 13.95
N THR A 334 4.69 -9.51 13.85
CA THR A 334 5.53 -9.60 12.64
C THR A 334 6.24 -10.95 12.54
N THR A 335 6.67 -11.27 11.32
CA THR A 335 7.49 -12.43 10.97
C THR A 335 8.87 -12.02 10.45
N ASP A 336 9.19 -10.72 10.43
CA ASP A 336 10.50 -10.20 10.04
C ASP A 336 11.49 -10.31 11.20
N SER A 337 12.70 -10.81 10.95
CA SER A 337 13.68 -11.10 12.01
C SER A 337 14.24 -9.86 12.68
N GLU A 338 14.34 -8.72 11.98
CA GLU A 338 14.87 -7.49 12.57
C GLU A 338 13.76 -6.75 13.34
N GLU A 339 12.53 -6.77 12.83
CA GLU A 339 11.36 -6.28 13.59
C GLU A 339 11.12 -7.10 14.86
N ILE A 340 11.31 -8.44 14.84
CA ILE A 340 11.23 -9.29 16.04
C ILE A 340 12.30 -8.90 17.06
N LYS A 341 13.58 -8.80 16.67
CA LYS A 341 14.66 -8.39 17.59
C LYS A 341 14.36 -7.07 18.27
N LEU A 342 13.87 -6.08 17.50
CA LEU A 342 13.53 -4.76 18.02
C LEU A 342 12.39 -4.82 19.08
N LEU A 343 11.41 -5.71 18.89
CA LEU A 343 10.35 -5.95 19.87
C LEU A 343 10.89 -6.65 21.13
N GLU A 344 11.81 -7.59 20.99
CA GLU A 344 12.45 -8.30 22.12
C GLU A 344 13.38 -7.38 22.92
N GLU A 345 14.22 -6.59 22.24
CA GLU A 345 15.07 -5.54 22.86
C GLU A 345 14.23 -4.53 23.65
N ALA A 346 13.07 -4.12 23.12
CA ALA A 346 12.17 -3.23 23.86
C ALA A 346 11.65 -3.87 25.17
N LEU A 347 11.35 -5.17 25.18
CA LEU A 347 10.95 -5.88 26.40
C LEU A 347 12.10 -6.09 27.39
N ILE A 348 13.32 -6.30 26.90
CA ILE A 348 14.53 -6.39 27.72
C ILE A 348 14.84 -5.04 28.39
N ASN A 349 14.80 -3.95 27.62
CA ASN A 349 15.07 -2.60 28.11
C ASN A 349 14.06 -2.12 29.17
N HIS A 350 12.82 -2.63 29.15
CA HIS A 350 11.80 -2.37 30.18
C HIS A 350 11.84 -3.39 31.33
N GLY A 351 12.79 -4.34 31.36
CA GLY A 351 12.90 -5.37 32.41
C GLY A 351 11.77 -6.40 32.42
N LEU A 352 10.93 -6.43 31.39
CA LEU A 352 9.70 -7.23 31.37
C LEU A 352 9.97 -8.73 31.19
N ILE A 353 11.02 -9.10 30.44
CA ILE A 353 11.43 -10.52 30.30
C ILE A 353 11.85 -11.11 31.66
N ALA A 354 12.70 -10.41 32.41
CA ALA A 354 13.11 -10.82 33.75
C ALA A 354 11.93 -10.87 34.74
N SER A 355 11.00 -9.91 34.63
CA SER A 355 9.78 -9.88 35.45
C SER A 355 8.86 -11.08 35.15
N LEU A 356 8.76 -11.48 33.88
CA LEU A 356 7.99 -12.63 33.43
C LEU A 356 8.58 -13.95 33.95
N GLU A 357 9.90 -14.10 33.90
CA GLU A 357 10.60 -15.28 34.43
C GLU A 357 10.43 -15.41 35.95
N ALA A 358 10.55 -14.31 36.69
CA ALA A 358 10.32 -14.28 38.13
C ALA A 358 8.87 -14.70 38.49
N ALA A 359 7.89 -14.20 37.74
CA ALA A 359 6.49 -14.56 37.92
C ALA A 359 6.20 -16.03 37.56
N GLU A 360 6.87 -16.59 36.55
CA GLU A 360 6.71 -18.00 36.19
C GLU A 360 7.28 -18.95 37.27
N ILE A 361 8.40 -18.58 37.90
CA ILE A 361 8.96 -19.32 39.05
C ILE A 361 7.97 -19.29 40.24
N GLU A 362 7.33 -18.16 40.50
CA GLU A 362 6.33 -18.02 41.57
C GLU A 362 5.07 -18.85 41.28
N LEU A 363 4.55 -18.84 40.03
CA LEU A 363 3.45 -19.71 39.60
C LEU A 363 3.78 -21.20 39.74
N LYS A 364 4.99 -21.62 39.35
CA LYS A 364 5.44 -23.01 39.49
C LYS A 364 5.57 -23.43 40.97
N LYS A 365 5.89 -22.49 41.88
CA LYS A 365 5.87 -22.74 43.33
C LYS A 365 4.46 -22.83 43.89
N LYS A 366 3.52 -21.97 43.47
CA LYS A 366 2.10 -22.05 43.88
C LYS A 366 1.47 -23.38 43.45
N ARG A 367 1.60 -23.76 42.16
CA ARG A 367 1.11 -25.05 41.65
C ARG A 367 1.68 -26.24 42.45
N LYS A 368 2.99 -26.29 42.68
CA LYS A 368 3.61 -27.33 43.54
C LYS A 368 3.18 -27.31 45.02
N SER A 369 2.60 -26.20 45.50
CA SER A 369 2.03 -26.09 46.85
C SER A 369 0.60 -26.60 46.90
N ASP A 370 -0.18 -26.37 45.84
CA ASP A 370 -1.56 -26.85 45.71
C ASP A 370 -1.58 -28.36 45.38
N ASP A 371 -0.72 -28.80 44.44
CA ASP A 371 -0.51 -30.21 44.07
C ASP A 371 0.02 -31.06 45.25
N ALA A 372 0.59 -30.45 46.29
CA ALA A 372 1.07 -31.14 47.48
C ALA A 372 -0.01 -31.40 48.54
N ILE A 373 -1.24 -30.90 48.34
CA ILE A 373 -2.36 -31.05 49.28
C ILE A 373 -3.28 -32.22 48.91
N GLU A 374 -3.29 -32.69 47.66
CA GLU A 374 -4.06 -33.86 47.25
C GLU A 374 -3.21 -35.13 47.04
N ILE A 375 -3.76 -36.26 47.50
CA ILE A 375 -3.27 -37.64 47.40
C ILE A 375 -2.30 -38.09 48.52
N ARG A 376 -2.91 -38.48 49.64
CA ARG A 376 -2.48 -39.64 50.44
C ARG A 376 -3.43 -40.81 50.19
N THR A 377 -3.02 -41.84 49.44
CA THR A 377 -3.30 -43.27 49.79
C THR A 377 -2.54 -44.28 48.92
N TRP A 378 -1.64 -45.04 49.57
CA TRP A 378 -1.46 -46.50 49.52
C TRP A 378 -1.38 -47.26 48.18
N GLY A 379 -0.31 -48.06 48.02
CA GLY A 379 -0.30 -49.24 47.14
C GLY A 379 1.06 -49.62 46.58
N ASP A 380 1.90 -50.31 47.35
CA ASP A 380 3.12 -50.98 46.82
C ASP A 380 2.75 -52.16 45.90
N ILE A 381 3.63 -52.46 44.94
CA ILE A 381 4.04 -53.81 44.51
C ILE A 381 5.34 -53.68 43.68
N ASP A 382 6.36 -54.46 44.07
CA ASP A 382 7.62 -54.67 43.34
C ASP A 382 7.39 -55.38 41.98
N ASP A 383 8.30 -55.19 41.01
CA ASP A 383 9.31 -56.24 40.67
C ASP A 383 10.10 -55.94 39.37
N THR A 384 11.42 -56.21 39.42
CA THR A 384 12.32 -56.57 38.27
C THR A 384 12.53 -55.53 37.11
N ASP A 385 13.65 -55.48 36.36
CA ASP A 385 14.97 -56.15 36.39
C ASP A 385 16.08 -55.20 35.84
N PHE A 386 17.33 -55.66 35.82
CA PHE A 386 18.59 -55.00 35.46
C PHE A 386 18.74 -54.70 33.93
N GLY A 387 19.74 -53.93 33.43
CA GLY A 387 20.99 -53.50 34.05
C GLY A 387 21.82 -52.44 33.29
N LYS A 388 23.13 -52.40 33.58
CA LYS A 388 24.11 -51.34 33.25
C LYS A 388 25.08 -51.72 32.11
N ASP A 389 25.78 -50.70 31.57
CA ASP A 389 27.26 -50.53 31.50
C ASP A 389 27.58 -49.38 30.47
N SER A 390 28.31 -48.28 30.75
CA SER A 390 29.74 -48.06 31.11
C SER A 390 30.71 -48.64 30.05
N HIS A 391 31.52 -47.96 29.22
CA HIS A 391 32.45 -46.80 29.34
C HIS A 391 32.82 -46.28 27.90
N GLY A 392 33.68 -45.28 27.62
CA GLY A 392 34.41 -44.28 28.43
C GLY A 392 35.63 -43.62 27.70
N GLU A 393 35.54 -42.31 27.42
CA GLU A 393 36.60 -41.28 27.17
C GLU A 393 37.72 -41.35 26.09
N GLU A 394 37.97 -40.15 25.53
CA GLU A 394 39.25 -39.50 25.11
C GLU A 394 39.93 -39.62 23.71
N LYS A 395 40.28 -38.41 23.17
CA LYS A 395 41.38 -38.01 22.24
C LYS A 395 41.45 -38.66 20.84
N GLY A 396 41.79 -37.99 19.72
CA GLY A 396 42.26 -36.62 19.47
C GLY A 396 43.66 -36.62 18.80
N ILE A 397 43.76 -36.31 17.49
CA ILE A 397 45.02 -36.09 16.73
C ILE A 397 44.74 -35.20 15.48
N ALA A 398 45.72 -34.40 15.05
CA ALA A 398 45.66 -33.46 13.92
C ALA A 398 46.60 -33.89 12.76
N LEU A 399 46.61 -33.18 11.62
CA LEU A 399 47.82 -33.01 10.78
C LEU A 399 47.80 -31.82 9.79
N LYS A 400 49.01 -31.37 9.48
CA LYS A 400 49.51 -30.27 8.59
C LYS A 400 49.68 -30.76 7.13
N LYS A 401 50.17 -30.03 6.09
CA LYS A 401 50.36 -28.61 5.65
C LYS A 401 51.41 -28.63 4.50
N SER A 402 51.20 -27.93 3.36
CA SER A 402 52.25 -27.55 2.35
C SER A 402 51.61 -26.69 1.24
N ALA A 403 52.08 -25.49 0.85
CA ALA A 403 53.40 -25.06 0.31
C ALA A 403 53.55 -25.36 -1.20
N ASP A 404 54.07 -24.51 -2.11
CA ASP A 404 54.53 -23.09 -2.12
C ASP A 404 54.57 -22.59 -3.60
N SER A 405 54.66 -21.27 -3.87
CA SER A 405 55.64 -20.65 -4.81
C SER A 405 55.36 -19.16 -5.10
N ASP A 406 56.38 -18.32 -4.97
CA ASP A 406 56.38 -16.88 -5.25
C ASP A 406 56.50 -16.53 -6.75
N GLU A 407 56.17 -15.29 -7.14
CA GLU A 407 57.21 -14.35 -7.60
C GLU A 407 56.75 -12.89 -7.68
N SER A 408 57.69 -11.96 -7.47
CA SER A 408 57.48 -10.52 -7.47
C SER A 408 58.08 -9.86 -8.71
N SER A 409 57.56 -8.71 -9.16
CA SER A 409 58.45 -7.64 -9.63
C SER A 409 57.88 -6.24 -9.44
N SER A 410 58.76 -5.33 -9.03
CA SER A 410 58.54 -3.91 -8.79
C SER A 410 58.92 -3.05 -10.01
N ARG A 411 58.33 -1.85 -10.16
CA ARG A 411 59.07 -0.63 -10.55
C ARG A 411 58.28 0.66 -10.28
N VAL A 412 59.02 1.73 -10.07
CA VAL A 412 58.60 3.07 -9.64
C VAL A 412 58.83 4.08 -10.79
N SER A 413 58.16 5.23 -10.70
CA SER A 413 58.36 6.53 -11.41
C SER A 413 57.78 6.64 -12.83
N ASP A 414 57.37 7.83 -13.32
CA ASP A 414 57.71 9.19 -12.90
C ASP A 414 56.60 10.24 -13.16
N ASP A 415 56.73 11.43 -12.60
CA ASP A 415 55.86 12.60 -12.86
C ASP A 415 56.30 13.36 -14.14
N SER A 416 55.34 13.85 -14.94
CA SER A 416 55.62 14.95 -15.89
C SER A 416 54.35 15.62 -16.42
N THR A 417 54.20 16.90 -16.07
CA THR A 417 53.27 17.83 -16.72
C THR A 417 53.68 18.09 -18.18
N HIS A 418 52.78 17.84 -19.15
CA HIS A 418 52.89 18.46 -20.48
C HIS A 418 51.54 18.92 -21.03
N MET A 419 51.42 20.24 -21.15
CA MET A 419 50.38 20.97 -21.88
C MET A 419 50.92 21.26 -23.28
N GLU A 420 50.29 20.82 -24.37
CA GLU A 420 50.38 21.55 -25.65
C GLU A 420 49.30 21.22 -26.72
N ARG A 421 48.75 22.31 -27.27
CA ARG A 421 48.35 22.61 -28.66
C ARG A 421 47.46 21.67 -29.50
N SER A 422 46.36 22.28 -29.96
CA SER A 422 45.48 21.84 -31.05
C SER A 422 46.11 21.94 -32.45
N GLY A 423 46.00 20.87 -33.25
CA GLY A 423 46.20 20.89 -34.70
C GLY A 423 44.86 20.81 -35.46
N LEU A 424 44.75 21.49 -36.60
CA LEU A 424 43.58 21.44 -37.50
C LEU A 424 43.80 20.37 -38.58
N GLY A 425 42.74 19.63 -38.92
CA GLY A 425 42.72 18.71 -40.07
C GLY A 425 42.34 19.43 -41.37
N GLU A 426 42.67 18.81 -42.52
CA GLU A 426 42.58 19.41 -43.86
C GLU A 426 41.16 19.76 -44.36
N ASP A 427 40.10 19.37 -43.63
CA ASP A 427 38.70 19.52 -44.06
C ASP A 427 37.85 20.37 -43.09
N GLY A 428 38.49 21.25 -42.31
CA GLY A 428 37.82 22.26 -41.48
C GLY A 428 36.95 21.75 -40.32
N SER A 429 36.90 20.43 -40.11
CA SER A 429 36.15 19.77 -39.03
C SER A 429 37.07 19.49 -37.83
N PRO A 430 36.63 19.80 -36.59
CA PRO A 430 37.43 19.57 -35.40
C PRO A 430 37.54 18.07 -35.09
N ASN A 431 38.77 17.57 -35.07
CA ASN A 431 39.08 16.18 -34.78
C ASN A 431 39.24 16.01 -33.25
N TYR A 432 38.33 15.27 -32.62
CA TYR A 432 38.37 15.02 -31.17
C TYR A 432 39.00 13.66 -30.89
N HIS A 433 40.16 13.66 -30.23
CA HIS A 433 40.75 12.43 -29.71
C HIS A 433 39.86 11.85 -28.60
N GLN A 434 39.17 10.75 -28.89
CA GLN A 434 38.61 9.89 -27.84
C GLN A 434 39.77 9.14 -27.18
N ALA A 435 39.97 9.35 -25.87
CA ALA A 435 40.73 8.40 -25.08
C ALA A 435 39.97 7.07 -25.09
N ASN A 436 40.67 5.98 -25.40
CA ASN A 436 40.08 4.67 -25.67
C ASN A 436 40.10 3.84 -24.37
N PRO A 437 38.95 3.37 -23.84
CA PRO A 437 38.90 2.20 -22.98
C PRO A 437 38.47 0.99 -23.82
N GLU A 438 39.26 -0.07 -23.79
CA GLU A 438 38.91 -1.33 -24.45
C GLU A 438 37.72 -2.01 -23.73
N SER A 439 36.72 -2.46 -24.49
CA SER A 439 35.74 -3.54 -24.15
C SER A 439 34.43 -3.47 -24.95
N MET A 440 34.09 -2.34 -25.61
CA MET A 440 32.86 -2.25 -26.40
C MET A 440 33.04 -2.70 -27.86
N SER A 441 32.17 -3.60 -28.33
CA SER A 441 32.14 -4.04 -29.73
C SER A 441 31.79 -2.92 -30.70
N GLU A 442 32.30 -2.99 -31.93
CA GLU A 442 32.03 -1.96 -32.96
C GLU A 442 30.53 -1.82 -33.27
N GLU A 443 29.76 -2.91 -33.21
CA GLU A 443 28.29 -2.85 -33.31
C GLU A 443 27.66 -2.01 -32.19
N ALA A 444 28.16 -2.11 -30.96
CA ALA A 444 27.64 -1.37 -29.82
C ALA A 444 28.00 0.12 -29.92
N LYS A 445 29.22 0.45 -30.36
CA LYS A 445 29.64 1.82 -30.70
C LYS A 445 28.78 2.42 -31.81
N GLN A 446 28.46 1.65 -32.84
CA GLN A 446 27.60 2.09 -33.94
C GLN A 446 26.15 2.34 -33.46
N LYS A 447 25.57 1.42 -32.69
CA LYS A 447 24.25 1.60 -32.05
C LYS A 447 24.20 2.85 -31.14
N GLU A 448 25.28 3.18 -30.44
CA GLU A 448 25.37 4.39 -29.62
C GLU A 448 25.42 5.67 -30.47
N ARG A 449 26.23 5.67 -31.54
CA ARG A 449 26.30 6.78 -32.51
C ARG A 449 24.95 7.07 -33.15
N ASP A 450 24.21 6.04 -33.55
CA ASP A 450 22.91 6.20 -34.19
C ASP A 450 21.80 6.60 -33.21
N PHE A 451 21.85 6.11 -31.95
CA PHE A 451 20.98 6.61 -30.89
C PHE A 451 21.24 8.10 -30.60
N ARG A 452 22.51 8.52 -30.51
CA ARG A 452 22.87 9.95 -30.35
C ARG A 452 22.38 10.81 -31.53
N LYS A 453 22.43 10.31 -32.77
CA LYS A 453 21.86 10.99 -33.94
C LYS A 453 20.34 11.14 -33.84
N LYS A 454 19.62 10.11 -33.39
CA LYS A 454 18.17 10.16 -33.10
C LYS A 454 17.89 11.29 -32.10
N LEU A 455 18.51 11.27 -30.92
CA LEU A 455 18.32 12.30 -29.89
C LEU A 455 18.56 13.72 -30.40
N ASN A 456 19.63 13.93 -31.19
CA ASN A 456 19.95 15.24 -31.77
C ASN A 456 18.90 15.72 -32.79
N ARG A 457 18.34 14.82 -33.61
CA ARG A 457 17.28 15.17 -34.56
C ARG A 457 15.99 15.50 -33.82
N ASP A 458 15.55 14.60 -32.96
CA ASP A 458 14.28 14.70 -32.25
C ASP A 458 14.28 15.98 -31.37
N ALA A 459 15.38 16.29 -30.66
CA ALA A 459 15.49 17.52 -29.87
C ALA A 459 15.57 18.81 -30.74
N ARG A 460 16.03 18.73 -31.99
CA ARG A 460 16.03 19.87 -32.94
C ARG A 460 14.65 20.13 -33.55
N GLU A 461 13.85 19.09 -33.71
CA GLU A 461 12.45 19.19 -34.15
C GLU A 461 11.61 19.90 -33.07
N VAL A 462 11.75 19.50 -31.80
CA VAL A 462 11.02 20.11 -30.68
C VAL A 462 11.28 21.62 -30.50
N ILE A 463 12.47 22.11 -30.86
CA ILE A 463 12.81 23.54 -30.75
C ILE A 463 12.49 24.36 -32.01
N SER A 464 12.14 23.74 -33.15
CA SER A 464 11.98 24.44 -34.43
C SER A 464 10.89 25.50 -34.42
N ASP A 465 9.89 25.30 -33.56
CA ASP A 465 8.68 26.11 -33.45
C ASP A 465 8.68 26.95 -32.16
N SER A 466 9.86 27.07 -31.51
CA SER A 466 10.08 27.83 -30.28
C SER A 466 10.99 29.04 -30.51
N ILE A 467 11.12 29.89 -29.48
CA ILE A 467 12.09 31.00 -29.48
C ILE A 467 13.55 30.53 -29.65
N HIS A 468 13.83 29.24 -29.40
CA HIS A 468 15.16 28.65 -29.49
C HIS A 468 15.54 28.16 -30.89
N LYS A 469 14.70 28.36 -31.93
CA LYS A 469 14.93 27.89 -33.31
C LYS A 469 16.33 28.21 -33.88
N LYS A 470 16.94 29.32 -33.45
CA LYS A 470 18.27 29.78 -33.91
C LYS A 470 19.44 29.29 -33.03
N VAL A 471 19.16 28.65 -31.89
CA VAL A 471 20.18 28.20 -30.92
C VAL A 471 20.80 26.89 -31.39
N LYS A 472 22.13 26.83 -31.45
CA LYS A 472 22.86 25.62 -31.85
C LYS A 472 22.89 24.60 -30.71
N LEU A 473 22.03 23.58 -30.83
CA LEU A 473 21.91 22.45 -29.90
C LEU A 473 22.78 21.26 -30.32
N ILE A 474 23.47 20.68 -29.33
CA ILE A 474 24.11 19.36 -29.40
C ILE A 474 23.62 18.50 -28.23
N VAL A 475 23.22 17.25 -28.51
CA VAL A 475 22.92 16.23 -27.50
C VAL A 475 24.10 15.24 -27.41
N HIS A 476 24.68 15.17 -26.22
CA HIS A 476 25.77 14.27 -25.84
C HIS A 476 25.22 13.05 -25.11
N ARG A 477 25.99 11.96 -25.14
CA ARG A 477 25.77 10.77 -24.32
C ARG A 477 27.14 10.37 -23.77
N PRO A 478 27.46 10.69 -22.50
CA PRO A 478 28.80 10.45 -21.94
C PRO A 478 29.17 8.97 -21.88
N ASP A 479 30.46 8.71 -22.09
CA ASP A 479 31.11 7.44 -21.76
C ASP A 479 31.46 7.40 -20.26
N TYR A 480 31.81 6.22 -19.74
CA TYR A 480 32.22 6.01 -18.35
C TYR A 480 33.48 5.13 -18.29
N ASP A 481 34.25 5.26 -17.21
CA ASP A 481 35.46 4.48 -16.95
C ASP A 481 35.36 3.66 -15.65
N GLN A 482 36.45 3.02 -15.25
CA GLN A 482 36.51 2.20 -14.03
C GLN A 482 36.45 3.05 -12.75
N GLU A 483 36.94 4.29 -12.77
CA GLU A 483 36.85 5.19 -11.62
C GLU A 483 35.40 5.59 -11.35
N ASN A 484 34.63 5.90 -12.40
CA ASN A 484 33.19 6.15 -12.31
C ASN A 484 32.42 4.96 -11.72
N GLN A 485 32.83 3.71 -12.00
CA GLN A 485 32.21 2.53 -11.39
C GLN A 485 32.48 2.45 -9.89
N GLN A 486 33.72 2.71 -9.46
CA GLN A 486 34.10 2.69 -8.04
C GLN A 486 33.44 3.83 -7.25
N GLU A 487 33.41 5.04 -7.81
CA GLU A 487 32.73 6.20 -7.23
C GLU A 487 31.23 5.94 -7.05
N TYR A 488 30.56 5.38 -8.07
CA TYR A 488 29.15 5.03 -8.01
C TYR A 488 28.84 4.06 -6.87
N VAL A 489 29.61 2.96 -6.75
CA VAL A 489 29.44 1.97 -5.68
C VAL A 489 29.60 2.60 -4.31
N ARG A 490 30.62 3.45 -4.13
CA ARG A 490 30.89 4.15 -2.86
C ARG A 490 29.75 5.08 -2.45
N LEU A 491 29.20 5.88 -3.39
CA LEU A 491 28.08 6.78 -3.10
C LEU A 491 26.77 6.01 -2.87
N CYS A 492 26.55 4.93 -3.61
CA CYS A 492 25.34 4.10 -3.52
C CYS A 492 25.23 3.37 -2.16
N GLN A 493 26.33 2.85 -1.60
CA GLN A 493 26.36 2.17 -0.30
C GLN A 493 25.66 2.95 0.84
N GLY A 494 25.86 4.27 0.90
CA GLY A 494 25.24 5.13 1.93
C GLY A 494 23.78 5.52 1.64
N LEU A 495 23.28 5.29 0.43
CA LEU A 495 21.92 5.66 0.00
C LEU A 495 20.97 4.46 -0.04
N MET A 496 21.46 3.25 -0.33
CA MET A 496 20.63 2.06 -0.49
C MET A 496 19.71 1.73 0.69
N PRO A 497 20.11 1.84 1.98
CA PRO A 497 19.19 1.57 3.09
C PRO A 497 17.95 2.47 3.06
N ILE A 498 18.13 3.77 2.76
CA ILE A 498 17.07 4.77 2.67
C ILE A 498 16.18 4.50 1.45
N VAL A 499 16.80 4.24 0.29
CA VAL A 499 16.10 3.93 -0.96
C VAL A 499 15.27 2.65 -0.82
N GLN A 500 15.82 1.59 -0.23
CA GLN A 500 15.13 0.33 0.02
C GLN A 500 14.00 0.47 1.05
N GLU A 501 14.16 1.28 2.10
CA GLU A 501 13.09 1.55 3.07
C GLU A 501 11.89 2.22 2.40
N ILE A 502 12.13 3.25 1.56
CA ILE A 502 11.06 3.94 0.85
C ILE A 502 10.48 3.02 -0.25
N ALA A 503 11.30 2.34 -1.05
CA ALA A 503 10.83 1.38 -2.05
C ALA A 503 9.98 0.26 -1.44
N ARG A 504 10.36 -0.29 -0.27
CA ARG A 504 9.57 -1.31 0.45
C ARG A 504 8.20 -0.77 0.90
N LYS A 505 8.12 0.51 1.27
CA LYS A 505 6.86 1.21 1.58
C LYS A 505 6.02 1.48 0.32
N THR A 506 6.66 1.72 -0.83
CA THR A 506 5.98 2.16 -2.06
C THR A 506 5.58 1.03 -3.03
N LEU A 507 6.36 -0.04 -3.13
CA LEU A 507 6.10 -1.22 -3.97
C LEU A 507 4.70 -1.85 -3.82
N PRO A 508 4.06 -1.87 -2.63
CA PRO A 508 2.68 -2.35 -2.49
C PRO A 508 1.65 -1.52 -3.28
N TYR A 509 1.86 -0.21 -3.42
CA TYR A 509 0.93 0.67 -4.17
C TYR A 509 1.03 0.42 -5.67
N LEU A 510 2.26 0.25 -6.19
CA LEU A 510 2.55 -0.07 -7.58
C LEU A 510 1.91 -1.38 -8.06
N LYS A 511 1.95 -2.43 -7.22
CA LYS A 511 1.27 -3.72 -7.48
C LYS A 511 -0.26 -3.62 -7.51
N HIS A 512 -0.83 -2.45 -7.24
CA HIS A 512 -2.26 -2.18 -7.20
C HIS A 512 -2.72 -1.07 -8.15
N GLU A 513 -1.85 -0.57 -9.03
CA GLU A 513 -2.25 0.35 -10.10
C GLU A 513 -3.15 -0.36 -11.12
N ILE A 514 -4.37 0.14 -11.29
CA ILE A 514 -5.38 -0.52 -12.12
C ILE A 514 -5.25 -0.03 -13.56
N SER A 515 -4.79 -0.89 -14.48
CA SER A 515 -4.78 -0.60 -15.92
C SER A 515 -6.14 -0.08 -16.40
N SER A 516 -6.15 1.06 -17.10
CA SER A 516 -7.35 1.63 -17.71
C SER A 516 -7.83 0.87 -18.96
N ASP A 517 -7.02 -0.05 -19.47
CA ASP A 517 -7.26 -0.66 -20.78
C ASP A 517 -8.26 -1.81 -20.72
N PHE A 518 -9.28 -1.72 -21.56
CA PHE A 518 -10.26 -2.78 -21.74
C PHE A 518 -9.90 -3.63 -22.97
N ALA A 519 -9.73 -4.93 -22.77
CA ALA A 519 -9.74 -5.89 -23.87
C ALA A 519 -11.18 -5.96 -24.43
N ARG A 520 -11.38 -5.32 -25.59
CA ARG A 520 -12.62 -5.36 -26.37
C ARG A 520 -12.91 -6.75 -26.93
N ASN A 521 -14.12 -6.95 -27.44
CA ASN A 521 -14.57 -8.17 -28.11
C ASN A 521 -14.36 -9.42 -27.25
N ARG A 522 -14.96 -9.42 -26.06
CA ARG A 522 -15.06 -10.57 -25.15
C ARG A 522 -16.52 -10.96 -24.94
N TYR A 523 -16.75 -12.25 -24.70
CA TYR A 523 -18.08 -12.79 -24.39
C TYR A 523 -18.68 -12.29 -23.06
N TYR A 524 -17.84 -11.72 -22.18
CA TYR A 524 -18.23 -11.14 -20.90
C TYR A 524 -17.19 -10.12 -20.46
N GLY A 525 -17.59 -9.10 -19.70
CA GLY A 525 -16.73 -8.00 -19.29
C GLY A 525 -17.48 -6.86 -18.62
N SER A 526 -16.72 -6.00 -17.93
CA SER A 526 -17.19 -4.90 -17.09
C SER A 526 -17.81 -3.71 -17.85
N LYS A 527 -17.75 -3.69 -19.18
CA LYS A 527 -18.39 -2.66 -20.02
C LYS A 527 -19.03 -3.29 -21.26
N PHE A 528 -20.31 -3.03 -21.48
CA PHE A 528 -21.02 -3.44 -22.70
C PHE A 528 -20.62 -2.56 -23.89
N GLN A 529 -20.50 -3.16 -25.07
CA GLN A 529 -20.13 -2.52 -26.33
C GLN A 529 -21.29 -2.68 -27.33
N ALA A 530 -22.14 -1.66 -27.44
CA ALA A 530 -23.30 -1.68 -28.33
C ALA A 530 -22.89 -1.86 -29.81
N ASP A 531 -21.80 -1.22 -30.22
CA ASP A 531 -21.18 -1.28 -31.55
C ASP A 531 -20.79 -2.72 -31.95
N SER A 532 -20.44 -3.57 -30.98
CA SER A 532 -20.10 -4.98 -31.22
C SER A 532 -21.33 -5.87 -31.51
N VAL A 533 -22.55 -5.43 -31.17
CA VAL A 533 -23.78 -6.26 -31.27
C VAL A 533 -24.12 -6.61 -32.72
N ALA A 534 -23.78 -5.73 -33.66
CA ALA A 534 -24.03 -5.93 -35.09
C ALA A 534 -23.37 -7.20 -35.68
N TYR A 535 -22.24 -7.63 -35.11
CA TYR A 535 -21.43 -8.74 -35.65
C TYR A 535 -21.95 -10.14 -35.27
N ARG A 536 -22.95 -10.24 -34.38
CA ARG A 536 -23.60 -11.49 -33.95
C ARG A 536 -22.64 -12.60 -33.44
N ASP A 537 -21.42 -12.25 -33.05
CA ASP A 537 -20.37 -13.17 -32.60
C ASP A 537 -20.39 -13.41 -31.07
N TYR A 538 -21.40 -12.85 -30.38
CA TYR A 538 -21.59 -12.86 -28.93
C TYR A 538 -20.48 -12.19 -28.10
N LYS A 539 -19.55 -11.45 -28.73
CA LYS A 539 -18.43 -10.79 -28.04
C LYS A 539 -18.73 -9.33 -27.67
N TYR A 540 -19.87 -9.09 -27.04
CA TYR A 540 -20.42 -7.75 -26.83
C TYR A 540 -19.85 -6.98 -25.62
N PHE A 541 -18.80 -7.49 -24.97
CA PHE A 541 -18.29 -6.92 -23.74
C PHE A 541 -16.79 -6.64 -23.82
N ALA A 542 -16.37 -5.58 -23.13
CA ALA A 542 -14.97 -5.26 -22.89
C ALA A 542 -14.63 -5.58 -21.44
N LYS A 543 -13.60 -6.39 -21.20
CA LYS A 543 -13.09 -6.70 -19.85
C LYS A 543 -11.82 -5.91 -19.58
N LYS A 544 -11.74 -5.24 -18.43
CA LYS A 544 -10.50 -4.58 -17.98
C LYS A 544 -9.36 -5.59 -17.98
N ARG A 545 -8.21 -5.24 -18.58
CA ARG A 545 -7.02 -6.11 -18.56
C ARG A 545 -6.55 -6.26 -17.11
N PRO A 546 -5.99 -7.42 -16.71
CA PRO A 546 -5.18 -7.46 -15.49
C PRO A 546 -4.04 -6.44 -15.63
N PRO A 547 -3.55 -5.84 -14.54
CA PRO A 547 -2.46 -4.87 -14.61
C PRO A 547 -1.21 -5.53 -15.20
N THR A 548 -0.85 -5.13 -16.41
CA THR A 548 0.45 -5.44 -17.02
C THR A 548 1.56 -4.66 -16.32
N GLU A 549 2.76 -5.25 -16.29
CA GLU A 549 3.89 -4.93 -15.41
C GLU A 549 4.62 -3.60 -15.72
N SER A 550 3.90 -2.49 -15.86
CA SER A 550 4.48 -1.16 -16.04
C SER A 550 3.75 -0.15 -15.15
N PRO A 551 4.45 0.58 -14.26
CA PRO A 551 3.83 1.57 -13.40
C PRO A 551 3.22 2.71 -14.22
N SER A 552 2.17 3.35 -13.68
CA SER A 552 1.43 4.40 -14.38
C SER A 552 2.16 5.74 -14.40
N LEU A 553 3.30 5.84 -13.70
CA LEU A 553 4.19 7.00 -13.65
C LEU A 553 5.42 6.81 -14.55
N VAL A 554 5.79 7.88 -15.25
CA VAL A 554 7.12 8.10 -15.83
C VAL A 554 7.78 9.32 -15.18
N VAL A 555 9.08 9.24 -14.89
CA VAL A 555 9.84 10.32 -14.23
C VAL A 555 10.92 10.87 -15.16
N GLY A 556 10.94 12.18 -15.34
CA GLY A 556 12.09 12.90 -15.88
C GLY A 556 12.81 13.67 -14.77
N LEU A 557 14.14 13.64 -14.79
CA LEU A 557 14.99 14.38 -13.86
C LEU A 557 15.99 15.22 -14.66
N ARG A 558 15.75 16.55 -14.67
CA ARG A 558 16.66 17.55 -15.20
C ARG A 558 17.68 17.92 -14.12
N VAL A 559 18.95 17.94 -14.48
CA VAL A 559 20.05 18.41 -13.64
C VAL A 559 20.70 19.64 -14.26
N ASP A 560 20.59 20.78 -13.60
CA ASP A 560 21.34 21.97 -13.98
C ASP A 560 22.85 21.71 -13.80
N GLU A 561 23.61 21.85 -14.87
CA GLU A 561 25.06 21.68 -14.89
C GLU A 561 25.78 23.01 -15.22
N SER A 562 25.20 24.13 -14.85
CA SER A 562 25.87 25.45 -14.87
C SER A 562 26.93 25.61 -13.78
N ALA A 563 27.76 26.64 -13.91
CA ALA A 563 28.86 26.95 -13.00
C ALA A 563 28.40 27.23 -11.56
N SER A 564 27.21 27.79 -11.35
CA SER A 564 26.70 28.15 -10.01
C SER A 564 26.36 26.92 -9.14
N MET A 565 26.16 25.76 -9.76
CA MET A 565 25.97 24.47 -9.08
C MET A 565 27.27 23.94 -8.45
N SER A 566 28.45 24.47 -8.81
CA SER A 566 29.71 24.11 -8.15
C SER A 566 29.82 24.61 -6.69
N ALA A 567 29.05 25.64 -6.32
CA ALA A 567 29.13 26.27 -5.02
C ALA A 567 28.47 25.40 -3.92
N TYR A 568 28.94 25.54 -2.67
CA TYR A 568 28.34 24.99 -1.45
C TYR A 568 27.97 23.49 -1.47
N GLY A 569 28.63 22.68 -2.30
CA GLY A 569 28.33 21.24 -2.44
C GLY A 569 26.98 20.94 -3.11
N ARG A 570 26.37 21.93 -3.80
CA ARG A 570 25.07 21.78 -4.49
C ARG A 570 25.10 20.63 -5.51
N LEU A 571 26.12 20.58 -6.36
CA LEU A 571 26.36 19.52 -7.33
C LEU A 571 26.46 18.12 -6.69
N GLU A 572 27.16 17.99 -5.58
CA GLU A 572 27.31 16.69 -4.87
C GLU A 572 25.99 16.24 -4.23
N ALA A 573 25.20 17.18 -3.71
CA ALA A 573 23.83 16.90 -3.27
C ALA A 573 22.92 16.48 -4.44
N ALA A 574 23.04 17.14 -5.60
CA ALA A 574 22.33 16.80 -6.83
C ALA A 574 22.70 15.39 -7.32
N LYS A 575 24.00 15.06 -7.47
CA LYS A 575 24.48 13.70 -7.80
C LYS A 575 23.89 12.65 -6.87
N ARG A 576 23.96 12.85 -5.55
CA ARG A 576 23.42 11.89 -4.56
C ARG A 576 21.90 11.73 -4.67
N ALA A 577 21.16 12.79 -4.96
CA ALA A 577 19.72 12.71 -5.20
C ALA A 577 19.39 12.00 -6.51
N VAL A 578 20.14 12.26 -7.58
CA VAL A 578 20.03 11.59 -8.88
C VAL A 578 20.26 10.08 -8.76
N ILE A 579 21.31 9.64 -8.06
CA ILE A 579 21.58 8.22 -7.77
C ILE A 579 20.42 7.58 -7.00
N ALA A 580 19.94 8.23 -5.93
CA ALA A 580 18.86 7.68 -5.11
C ALA A 580 17.53 7.57 -5.88
N VAL A 581 17.22 8.53 -6.75
CA VAL A 581 16.04 8.50 -7.63
C VAL A 581 16.19 7.43 -8.71
N TYR A 582 17.37 7.27 -9.31
CA TYR A 582 17.64 6.21 -10.27
C TYR A 582 17.42 4.82 -9.64
N GLU A 583 18.09 4.52 -8.52
CA GLU A 583 17.96 3.23 -7.82
C GLU A 583 16.53 2.97 -7.35
N PHE A 584 15.83 3.99 -6.83
CA PHE A 584 14.42 3.87 -6.47
C PHE A 584 13.55 3.50 -7.68
N CYS A 585 13.72 4.21 -8.81
CA CYS A 585 12.96 3.94 -10.02
C CYS A 585 13.29 2.55 -10.60
N GLN A 586 14.55 2.09 -10.54
CA GLN A 586 14.91 0.73 -10.94
C GLN A 586 14.23 -0.33 -10.06
N LEU A 587 14.29 -0.19 -8.72
CA LEU A 587 13.62 -1.10 -7.78
C LEU A 587 12.09 -1.14 -7.97
N CYS A 588 11.49 0.00 -8.33
CA CYS A 588 10.07 0.17 -8.56
C CYS A 588 9.64 -0.07 -10.03
N GLN A 589 10.56 -0.42 -10.93
CA GLN A 589 10.33 -0.60 -12.37
C GLN A 589 9.73 0.63 -13.08
N ILE A 590 10.00 1.83 -12.55
CA ILE A 590 9.52 3.13 -13.06
C ILE A 590 10.42 3.59 -14.21
N PRO A 591 9.89 3.79 -15.43
CA PRO A 591 10.65 4.37 -16.53
C PRO A 591 11.17 5.77 -16.17
N ILE A 592 12.47 5.98 -16.39
CA ILE A 592 13.16 7.19 -15.98
C ILE A 592 14.02 7.78 -17.11
N LEU A 593 14.01 9.11 -17.20
CA LEU A 593 14.80 9.93 -18.10
C LEU A 593 15.68 10.87 -17.26
N ILE A 594 17.01 10.79 -17.37
CA ILE A 594 17.92 11.65 -16.59
C ILE A 594 18.85 12.39 -17.55
N TYR A 595 18.61 13.69 -17.70
CA TYR A 595 19.41 14.57 -18.55
C TYR A 595 20.00 15.70 -17.71
N GLY A 596 21.23 16.09 -18.01
CA GLY A 596 21.81 17.36 -17.54
C GLY A 596 21.95 18.37 -18.67
N ASP A 597 22.04 19.66 -18.35
CA ASP A 597 22.15 20.72 -19.34
C ASP A 597 23.10 21.86 -18.95
N THR A 598 23.76 22.41 -19.97
CA THR A 598 24.50 23.67 -19.90
C THR A 598 24.39 24.43 -21.21
N ALA A 599 24.64 25.74 -21.18
CA ALA A 599 24.65 26.63 -22.33
C ALA A 599 26.03 27.27 -22.52
N ASP A 600 26.25 27.84 -23.71
CA ASP A 600 27.44 28.60 -24.07
C ASP A 600 28.77 27.86 -23.87
N VAL A 601 28.85 26.60 -24.34
CA VAL A 601 30.11 25.86 -24.42
C VAL A 601 30.99 26.40 -25.56
N SER A 602 30.39 26.78 -26.69
CA SER A 602 31.09 27.51 -27.76
C SER A 602 30.13 28.27 -28.69
N ARG A 603 30.66 29.10 -29.60
CA ARG A 603 29.88 29.74 -30.69
C ARG A 603 29.22 28.74 -31.67
N LEU A 604 29.62 27.47 -31.63
CA LEU A 604 29.03 26.39 -32.42
C LEU A 604 28.11 25.47 -31.58
N GLU A 605 28.16 25.60 -30.26
CA GLU A 605 27.45 24.81 -29.28
C GLU A 605 26.93 25.73 -28.15
N GLN A 606 25.80 26.35 -28.44
CA GLN A 606 25.15 27.32 -27.54
C GLN A 606 24.26 26.63 -26.51
N MET A 607 23.84 25.39 -26.78
CA MET A 607 23.12 24.54 -25.83
C MET A 607 23.64 23.10 -25.93
N SER A 608 23.89 22.51 -24.77
CA SER A 608 24.42 21.16 -24.61
C SER A 608 23.52 20.38 -23.67
N ILE A 609 23.00 19.24 -24.13
CA ILE A 609 22.21 18.31 -23.29
C ILE A 609 22.99 17.00 -23.14
N PHE A 610 23.16 16.53 -21.92
CA PHE A 610 23.86 15.30 -21.57
C PHE A 610 22.83 14.24 -21.19
N ALA A 611 22.56 13.30 -22.10
CA ALA A 611 21.62 12.21 -21.89
C ALA A 611 22.30 11.06 -21.14
N TYR A 612 22.15 11.02 -19.82
CA TYR A 612 22.74 9.98 -18.95
C TYR A 612 21.92 8.70 -18.90
N THR A 613 20.59 8.82 -18.93
CA THR A 613 19.65 7.69 -18.84
C THR A 613 18.43 7.97 -19.70
N ASP A 614 17.96 6.98 -20.44
CA ASP A 614 16.84 7.14 -21.37
C ASP A 614 15.94 5.90 -21.44
N PHE A 615 14.63 6.08 -21.27
CA PHE A 615 13.69 4.96 -21.29
C PHE A 615 13.48 4.34 -22.69
N ASP A 616 13.86 5.01 -23.79
CA ASP A 616 13.91 4.37 -25.13
C ASP A 616 14.99 3.29 -25.22
N LYS A 617 16.03 3.38 -24.38
CA LYS A 617 17.20 2.51 -24.38
C LYS A 617 17.72 2.31 -22.96
N ALA A 618 17.01 1.49 -22.19
CA ALA A 618 17.47 1.08 -20.86
C ALA A 618 18.79 0.29 -20.97
N ASP A 619 19.88 0.89 -20.49
CA ASP A 619 21.20 0.25 -20.35
C ASP A 619 21.53 0.16 -18.86
N ALA A 620 21.81 -1.05 -18.36
CA ALA A 620 22.18 -1.28 -16.96
C ALA A 620 23.46 -0.54 -16.54
N ASN A 621 24.25 -0.06 -17.51
CA ASN A 621 25.45 0.74 -17.28
C ASN A 621 25.20 2.26 -17.31
N ASP A 622 23.99 2.74 -17.64
CA ASP A 622 23.63 4.17 -17.55
C ASP A 622 23.91 4.73 -16.15
N ARG A 623 23.78 3.91 -15.11
CA ARG A 623 24.14 4.25 -13.72
C ARG A 623 25.55 4.82 -13.55
N PHE A 624 26.53 4.32 -14.32
CA PHE A 624 27.92 4.78 -14.24
C PHE A 624 28.12 6.11 -14.97
N ARG A 625 27.33 6.37 -16.03
CA ARG A 625 27.32 7.66 -16.74
C ARG A 625 26.94 8.81 -15.80
N LEU A 626 26.12 8.56 -14.78
CA LEU A 626 25.70 9.57 -13.79
C LEU A 626 26.88 10.22 -13.03
N MET A 627 28.06 9.58 -12.94
CA MET A 627 29.24 10.20 -12.31
C MET A 627 29.84 11.33 -13.16
N ARG A 628 29.52 11.38 -14.46
CA ARG A 628 29.94 12.45 -15.38
C ARG A 628 29.12 13.73 -15.23
N ILE A 629 28.18 13.80 -14.29
CA ILE A 629 27.49 15.04 -13.91
C ILE A 629 28.50 16.03 -13.28
N HIS A 630 28.71 17.18 -13.90
CA HIS A 630 29.61 18.22 -13.39
C HIS A 630 29.19 19.63 -13.83
N ALA A 631 29.45 20.61 -12.97
CA ALA A 631 29.26 22.02 -13.28
C ALA A 631 30.17 22.48 -14.45
N ARG A 632 29.60 23.21 -15.41
CA ARG A 632 30.26 23.70 -16.63
C ARG A 632 30.11 25.22 -16.77
N SER A 633 29.24 25.68 -17.66
CA SER A 633 29.17 27.07 -18.11
C SER A 633 27.83 27.69 -17.68
N ASN A 634 26.99 28.07 -18.62
CA ASN A 634 25.72 28.77 -18.43
C ASN A 634 24.54 27.78 -18.41
N ASN A 635 23.28 28.25 -18.31
CA ASN A 635 22.06 27.43 -18.38
C ASN A 635 20.96 28.10 -19.23
N ARG A 636 20.16 27.29 -19.92
CA ARG A 636 19.03 27.77 -20.76
C ARG A 636 17.77 26.94 -20.51
N ASP A 637 17.24 27.13 -19.30
CA ASP A 637 16.25 26.28 -18.65
C ASP A 637 14.99 26.00 -19.48
N GLY A 638 14.36 27.02 -20.08
CA GLY A 638 13.14 26.82 -20.88
C GLY A 638 13.35 25.87 -22.06
N MET A 639 14.55 25.89 -22.66
CA MET A 639 14.92 24.99 -23.76
C MET A 639 15.10 23.55 -23.26
N ALA A 640 15.80 23.37 -22.13
CA ALA A 640 16.00 22.05 -21.51
C ALA A 640 14.67 21.43 -21.05
N LEU A 641 13.84 22.21 -20.35
CA LEU A 641 12.51 21.80 -19.90
C LEU A 641 11.63 21.39 -21.08
N ARG A 642 11.59 22.17 -22.17
CA ARG A 642 10.82 21.86 -23.39
C ARG A 642 11.23 20.52 -24.00
N ILE A 643 12.52 20.27 -24.15
CA ILE A 643 13.05 19.04 -24.75
C ILE A 643 12.73 17.80 -23.88
N MET A 644 12.88 17.90 -22.55
CA MET A 644 12.52 16.79 -21.67
C MET A 644 11.00 16.59 -21.56
N ALA A 645 10.22 17.66 -21.52
CA ALA A 645 8.77 17.59 -21.38
C ALA A 645 8.08 16.99 -22.61
N GLU A 646 8.57 17.24 -23.84
CA GLU A 646 8.04 16.56 -25.04
C GLU A 646 8.34 15.06 -25.02
N ARG A 647 9.54 14.65 -24.58
CA ARG A 647 9.90 13.23 -24.42
C ARG A 647 8.98 12.53 -23.42
N LEU A 648 8.67 13.19 -22.30
CA LEU A 648 7.68 12.69 -21.33
C LEU A 648 6.25 12.72 -21.86
N ALA A 649 5.85 13.74 -22.61
CA ALA A 649 4.50 13.86 -23.19
C ALA A 649 4.19 12.73 -24.18
N ALA A 650 5.18 12.29 -24.96
CA ALA A 650 5.07 11.15 -25.87
C ALA A 650 4.97 9.78 -25.16
N SER A 651 5.22 9.73 -23.84
CA SER A 651 5.27 8.49 -23.06
C SER A 651 3.85 7.94 -22.76
N PRO A 652 3.61 6.61 -22.85
CA PRO A 652 2.28 6.00 -22.66
C PRO A 652 1.77 6.03 -21.22
N GLN A 653 2.62 6.33 -20.23
CA GLN A 653 2.29 6.41 -18.82
C GLN A 653 1.25 7.51 -18.53
N LYS A 654 0.36 7.25 -17.57
CA LYS A 654 -0.75 8.14 -17.23
C LYS A 654 -0.25 9.40 -16.51
N THR A 655 0.60 9.23 -15.50
CA THR A 655 1.23 10.30 -14.74
C THR A 655 2.62 10.55 -15.33
N LYS A 656 2.93 11.82 -15.62
CA LYS A 656 4.21 12.25 -16.19
C LYS A 656 4.79 13.31 -15.26
N LEU A 657 5.91 13.04 -14.60
CA LEU A 657 6.52 13.95 -13.63
C LEU A 657 7.89 14.41 -14.14
N LEU A 658 8.07 15.71 -14.35
CA LEU A 658 9.37 16.33 -14.63
C LEU A 658 9.86 17.09 -13.40
N ILE A 659 11.00 16.67 -12.87
CA ILE A 659 11.69 17.28 -11.74
C ILE A 659 12.89 18.07 -12.26
N SER A 660 12.99 19.35 -11.91
CA SER A 660 14.16 20.18 -12.22
C SER A 660 14.97 20.46 -10.97
N ILE A 661 16.21 19.97 -10.94
CA ILE A 661 17.22 20.33 -9.93
C ILE A 661 18.02 21.52 -10.46
N SER A 662 17.88 22.69 -9.83
CA SER A 662 18.58 23.93 -10.22
C SER A 662 18.62 24.91 -9.03
N ASP A 663 19.45 25.95 -9.12
CA ASP A 663 19.43 27.11 -8.24
C ASP A 663 18.55 28.27 -8.75
N GLY A 664 17.96 28.13 -9.94
CA GLY A 664 16.92 29.03 -10.45
C GLY A 664 17.43 30.34 -11.04
N GLN A 665 18.71 30.42 -11.43
CA GLN A 665 19.29 31.60 -12.07
C GLN A 665 19.57 31.35 -13.57
N PRO A 666 18.57 31.46 -14.45
CA PRO A 666 18.76 31.24 -15.89
C PRO A 666 19.62 32.33 -16.52
N LYS A 667 20.69 31.92 -17.20
CA LYS A 667 21.66 32.80 -17.84
C LYS A 667 22.32 32.14 -19.04
N ALA A 668 22.07 32.63 -20.26
CA ALA A 668 22.77 32.21 -21.49
C ALA A 668 22.85 33.32 -22.56
N MET A 669 23.66 33.14 -23.61
CA MET A 669 23.80 34.07 -24.72
C MET A 669 22.72 33.89 -25.82
N ASP A 670 22.39 34.91 -26.61
CA ASP A 670 22.60 36.33 -26.35
C ASP A 670 21.41 36.84 -25.50
N ASP A 671 21.69 37.40 -24.33
CA ASP A 671 20.74 38.01 -23.37
C ASP A 671 19.56 37.14 -22.86
N TYR A 672 19.74 35.81 -22.74
CA TYR A 672 18.78 34.96 -22.01
C TYR A 672 18.95 35.12 -20.50
N THR A 673 18.33 36.14 -19.91
CA THR A 673 18.34 36.42 -18.46
C THR A 673 17.03 37.05 -17.99
N GLY A 674 16.79 37.03 -16.67
CA GLY A 674 15.73 37.81 -16.02
C GLY A 674 14.33 37.52 -16.57
N SER A 675 13.52 38.58 -16.73
CA SER A 675 12.11 38.45 -17.13
C SER A 675 11.88 37.75 -18.47
N TYR A 676 12.86 37.78 -19.38
CA TYR A 676 12.79 37.06 -20.66
C TYR A 676 12.88 35.54 -20.44
N ALA A 677 13.84 35.09 -19.63
CA ALA A 677 13.97 33.68 -19.26
C ALA A 677 12.81 33.19 -18.36
N ASP A 678 12.40 33.99 -17.37
CA ASP A 678 11.25 33.68 -16.50
C ASP A 678 9.96 33.45 -17.31
N THR A 679 9.74 34.26 -18.34
CA THR A 679 8.55 34.17 -19.20
C THR A 679 8.59 32.93 -20.08
N ASP A 680 9.74 32.61 -20.66
CA ASP A 680 9.95 31.40 -21.46
C ASP A 680 9.77 30.10 -20.65
N MET A 681 10.37 30.04 -19.44
CA MET A 681 10.17 28.92 -18.52
C MET A 681 8.70 28.75 -18.14
N ARG A 682 8.01 29.84 -17.74
CA ARG A 682 6.58 29.80 -17.39
C ARG A 682 5.70 29.38 -18.55
N GLN A 683 5.95 29.91 -19.76
CA GLN A 683 5.20 29.55 -20.96
C GLN A 683 5.38 28.08 -21.29
N THR A 684 6.61 27.58 -21.23
CA THR A 684 6.92 26.16 -21.46
C THR A 684 6.26 25.26 -20.41
N ILE A 685 6.35 25.59 -19.12
CA ILE A 685 5.63 24.84 -18.06
C ILE A 685 4.12 24.79 -18.35
N GLN A 686 3.48 25.93 -18.64
CA GLN A 686 2.04 25.98 -18.94
C GLN A 686 1.65 25.22 -20.20
N GLU A 687 2.50 25.19 -21.23
CA GLU A 687 2.26 24.43 -22.46
C GLU A 687 2.23 22.92 -22.18
N TYR A 688 3.20 22.42 -21.41
CA TYR A 688 3.33 20.99 -21.14
C TYR A 688 2.46 20.49 -19.98
N GLU A 689 2.05 21.35 -19.05
CA GLU A 689 0.99 21.03 -18.08
C GLU A 689 -0.34 20.73 -18.78
N ARG A 690 -0.67 21.47 -19.86
CA ARG A 690 -1.83 21.15 -20.72
C ARG A 690 -1.66 19.84 -21.50
N LYS A 691 -0.43 19.42 -21.78
CA LYS A 691 -0.10 18.08 -22.33
C LYS A 691 -0.03 16.98 -21.25
N GLY A 692 -0.31 17.30 -19.98
CA GLY A 692 -0.38 16.34 -18.87
C GLY A 692 0.95 16.04 -18.17
N VAL A 693 1.97 16.89 -18.33
CA VAL A 693 3.24 16.80 -17.60
C VAL A 693 3.19 17.66 -16.34
N ALA A 694 3.35 17.05 -15.16
CA ALA A 694 3.49 17.75 -13.89
C ALA A 694 4.94 18.20 -13.67
N PHE A 695 5.15 19.46 -13.27
CA PHE A 695 6.48 20.03 -13.00
C PHE A 695 6.73 20.21 -11.50
N LEU A 696 7.96 19.89 -11.06
CA LEU A 696 8.44 20.09 -9.69
C LEU A 696 9.83 20.73 -9.72
N ALA A 697 10.04 21.80 -8.95
CA ALA A 697 11.36 22.40 -8.76
C ALA A 697 12.00 21.94 -7.45
N ALA A 698 13.19 21.36 -7.55
CA ALA A 698 14.06 20.99 -6.43
C ALA A 698 15.18 22.03 -6.31
N ALA A 699 14.98 23.01 -5.42
CA ALA A 699 15.85 24.16 -5.29
C ALA A 699 17.02 23.91 -4.35
N ILE A 700 18.25 24.11 -4.84
CA ILE A 700 19.46 23.94 -4.02
C ILE A 700 20.15 25.30 -3.80
N GLY A 701 19.67 26.10 -2.84
CA GLY A 701 20.26 27.42 -2.57
C GLY A 701 19.43 28.30 -1.63
N GLN A 702 19.77 29.59 -1.60
CA GLN A 702 19.02 30.61 -0.85
C GLN A 702 17.97 31.32 -1.74
N ASP A 703 17.98 31.07 -3.05
CA ASP A 703 17.24 31.74 -4.12
C ASP A 703 15.75 31.33 -4.21
N LYS A 704 15.13 31.04 -3.06
CA LYS A 704 13.78 30.46 -2.93
C LYS A 704 12.71 31.33 -3.60
N ASP A 705 12.81 32.65 -3.44
CA ASP A 705 11.83 33.62 -3.95
C ASP A 705 11.82 33.73 -5.48
N VAL A 706 12.91 33.36 -6.16
CA VAL A 706 12.99 33.38 -7.64
C VAL A 706 12.30 32.14 -8.20
N ILE A 707 12.66 30.96 -7.70
CA ILE A 707 12.07 29.69 -8.15
C ILE A 707 10.58 29.63 -7.83
N SER A 708 10.14 30.13 -6.65
CA SER A 708 8.73 30.20 -6.29
C SER A 708 7.92 31.10 -7.24
N LYS A 709 8.52 32.15 -7.82
CA LYS A 709 7.88 32.97 -8.86
C LYS A 709 7.76 32.23 -10.19
N ILE A 710 8.70 31.36 -10.55
CA ILE A 710 8.72 30.67 -11.84
C ILE A 710 7.78 29.45 -11.83
N TYR A 711 7.85 28.60 -10.79
CA TYR A 711 7.07 27.35 -10.69
C TYR A 711 5.77 27.49 -9.87
N GLY A 712 5.67 28.50 -9.00
CA GLY A 712 4.53 28.73 -8.11
C GLY A 712 4.71 28.09 -6.73
N ASN A 713 4.07 28.69 -5.72
CA ASN A 713 4.29 28.42 -4.29
C ASN A 713 4.03 26.96 -3.84
N GLU A 714 3.28 26.18 -4.60
CA GLU A 714 2.92 24.78 -4.27
C GLU A 714 3.85 23.74 -4.94
N ARG A 715 4.73 24.15 -5.87
CA ARG A 715 5.54 23.27 -6.74
C ARG A 715 7.05 23.32 -6.44
N PHE A 716 7.41 23.76 -5.24
CA PHE A 716 8.79 23.98 -4.78
C PHE A 716 9.16 23.05 -3.63
N LEU A 717 10.32 22.39 -3.71
CA LEU A 717 10.91 21.63 -2.61
C LEU A 717 12.02 22.43 -1.92
N ASP A 718 11.80 22.82 -0.67
CA ASP A 718 12.81 23.47 0.17
C ASP A 718 13.86 22.45 0.66
N ILE A 719 15.10 22.62 0.20
CA ILE A 719 16.24 21.77 0.53
C ILE A 719 17.30 22.60 1.25
N THR A 720 16.93 23.13 2.42
CA THR A 720 17.90 23.78 3.32
C THR A 720 18.91 22.76 3.91
N ASN A 721 18.56 21.46 3.97
CA ASN A 721 19.46 20.37 4.38
C ASN A 721 19.80 19.45 3.18
N LEU A 722 21.02 19.57 2.66
CA LEU A 722 21.54 18.78 1.54
C LEU A 722 21.64 17.27 1.83
N HIS A 723 21.78 16.86 3.09
CA HIS A 723 21.90 15.44 3.46
C HIS A 723 20.56 14.70 3.38
N GLU A 724 19.44 15.39 3.62
CA GLU A 724 18.08 14.83 3.52
C GLU A 724 17.53 14.84 2.08
N PHE A 725 18.18 15.57 1.16
CA PHE A 725 17.68 15.79 -0.19
C PHE A 725 17.30 14.50 -0.94
N PRO A 726 18.16 13.45 -0.98
CA PRO A 726 17.83 12.22 -1.71
C PRO A 726 16.58 11.54 -1.14
N ALA A 727 16.44 11.50 0.18
CA ALA A 727 15.30 10.91 0.87
C ALA A 727 13.99 11.68 0.62
N LYS A 728 14.05 13.02 0.66
CA LYS A 728 12.90 13.90 0.36
C LYS A 728 12.44 13.75 -1.08
N LEU A 729 13.37 13.68 -2.03
CA LEU A 729 13.03 13.60 -3.45
C LEU A 729 12.35 12.26 -3.80
N VAL A 730 12.92 11.16 -3.32
CA VAL A 730 12.34 9.81 -3.48
C VAL A 730 10.95 9.72 -2.81
N ARG A 731 10.76 10.32 -1.63
CA ARG A 731 9.44 10.39 -0.96
C ARG A 731 8.39 11.19 -1.75
N ILE A 732 8.78 12.14 -2.60
CA ILE A 732 7.84 12.90 -3.43
C ILE A 732 7.44 12.10 -4.66
N ILE A 733 8.39 11.45 -5.34
CA ILE A 733 8.08 10.53 -6.44
C ILE A 733 7.09 9.46 -5.95
N ALA A 734 7.30 8.94 -4.74
CA ALA A 734 6.38 8.01 -4.08
C ALA A 734 4.98 8.56 -3.73
N ARG A 735 4.70 9.87 -3.90
CA ARG A 735 3.36 10.48 -3.79
C ARG A 735 2.67 10.70 -5.14
N TYR A 736 3.41 10.62 -6.24
CA TYR A 736 2.87 10.66 -7.61
C TYR A 736 2.56 9.25 -8.16
N LEU A 737 2.70 8.24 -7.29
CA LEU A 737 2.26 6.85 -7.41
C LEU A 737 1.00 6.64 -6.56
#